data_AF-A0A7X8F8D1-F1
#
_entry.id   AF-A0A7X8F8D1-F1
#
_cell.length_a   1.000
_cell.length_b   1.000
_cell.length_c   1.000
_cell.angle_alpha   90.00
_cell.angle_beta   90.00
_cell.angle_gamma   90.00
#
_symmetry.space_group_name_H-M   'P 1'
#
loop_
_entity.id
_entity.type
_entity.pdbx_description
1 polymer ?
#
loop_
_entity_poly.entity_id
_entity_poly.type
_entity_poly.pdbx_seq_one_letter_code
_entity_poly.pdbx_strand_id
1 'polypeptide(L)'
;MKTFRIVVSVLWLLSLVALQAAWHDALPLEVSQPDGTQLTIYASGDEFHNWLHDENNYTIVRNDEGAYVYARQDGEGVAATDIYVGNGSPAMRNLEPGINLSPQMIEAKYESMAQMRDYSNGRSPHFGLFNNVVIFIKFSDSPDFARPFSYFEAMFNEEGEDANSMRNYFIEASYNQLFVDSYFYPLPNGDVVVCYTDNQPRSYFQPYSPSNPNGYSGDQQRTQREQQLLVRAVNGVSSQIPTSLVIDGDNDGYVDNVCFIIQGAPDGWAELLWPHRWVLYAASAYIHGKQVWDFNFQLETSLSSSGASVLSHEMFHSLGAPDLYRYSNTSIDPIGKWDLMCSNTNPPQHMGAWMKYRYGEWLPSPQVITQSGTYSLQALSHSETNNAYRIYSWRNNESYVVEYRKTDTFFDSGLPGSGLLVYRLDARQSGNADGPPDELYLYRPNGTTTVNGLINQAHYSQQSGRTEISEFTTPSGFTSTGAAGGLNIYDISEADDTITFKVKISDIQLTYPHGGETWFSGDNKTITWASKSTQGTVNLKYSIDGGDSWMDIAHGAPNSGSYTWYNVPDHNSENMHIQITLLSNDHTDSNVYPFSLIGELATPTALYPENGATDVPTNPQITWQAVPGATGYHFQLSPNEDFSPSLYNVLGHQGNTFQISRLQTYTQYYWRVAAMADVGTSPFCETQSFTTGEISEMPSSPQLLAPSHMAEGLDLPITFMWTPSPLAEHYILQICTSPYFECHTYNYEITNTQFTVHELQPYYMYYWRVAARNAAGVGYFSQIRRFYTSSPSDSDDHLEVISINKLAANYPNPFNPSTTISLNVKDTSRPLELSIFNLKGQRVRTLHRGLPSSLAMQFVWDGCDDHGAALSSGMYLYRMQAGDYVETRKMLMLK
;
A
#
# COMPACT_ATOMS: atom_id res chain seq x y z
N MET A 1 -78.48 19.34 35.32
CA MET A 1 -77.84 19.43 36.66
C MET A 1 -76.92 18.22 36.82
N LYS A 2 -75.74 18.37 37.46
CA LYS A 2 -74.73 17.31 37.73
C LYS A 2 -74.09 16.59 36.52
N THR A 3 -72.90 17.08 36.15
CA THR A 3 -71.63 16.31 35.99
C THR A 3 -71.65 14.80 35.76
N PHE A 4 -70.89 14.36 34.75
CA PHE A 4 -69.82 13.38 34.98
C PHE A 4 -68.59 13.72 34.10
N ARG A 5 -67.39 13.27 34.50
CA ARG A 5 -66.13 13.42 33.74
C ARG A 5 -65.75 12.07 33.13
N ILE A 6 -65.29 12.07 31.88
CA ILE A 6 -64.30 11.09 31.37
C ILE A 6 -63.25 11.91 30.62
N VAL A 7 -61.97 11.64 30.90
CA VAL A 7 -60.83 12.21 30.15
C VAL A 7 -60.54 11.27 28.99
N VAL A 8 -60.40 11.82 27.78
CA VAL A 8 -59.94 11.06 26.62
C VAL A 8 -58.42 11.14 26.57
N SER A 9 -57.75 10.03 26.85
CA SER A 9 -56.32 9.87 26.56
C SER A 9 -56.14 9.72 25.06
N VAL A 10 -55.55 10.72 24.40
CA VAL A 10 -55.11 10.62 23.00
C VAL A 10 -53.63 10.25 23.01
N LEU A 11 -53.25 9.20 22.29
CA LEU A 11 -51.85 8.84 22.12
C LEU A 11 -51.15 9.91 21.28
N TRP A 12 -50.00 10.38 21.77
CA TRP A 12 -48.97 10.96 20.93
C TRP A 12 -47.82 9.96 20.87
N LEU A 13 -47.66 9.31 19.71
CA LEU A 13 -46.39 8.69 19.32
C LEU A 13 -45.63 9.76 18.53
N LEU A 14 -44.51 10.21 19.09
CA LEU A 14 -43.45 10.91 18.37
C LEU A 14 -42.23 9.99 18.35
N SER A 15 -41.61 9.85 17.17
CA SER A 15 -40.43 9.01 16.92
C SER A 15 -39.13 9.76 17.21
N LEU A 16 -38.09 9.04 17.68
CA LEU A 16 -36.80 9.55 18.19
C LEU A 16 -35.64 8.64 17.65
N VAL A 17 -34.38 9.14 17.49
CA VAL A 17 -33.18 8.41 16.96
C VAL A 17 -31.84 8.88 17.64
N ALA A 18 -30.59 8.57 17.22
CA ALA A 18 -29.31 8.89 17.95
C ALA A 18 -28.54 10.26 17.83
N LEU A 19 -27.57 10.33 16.90
CA LEU A 19 -26.35 11.18 16.74
C LEU A 19 -26.47 12.74 16.83
N GLN A 20 -25.43 13.57 17.08
CA GLN A 20 -23.99 13.41 17.49
C GLN A 20 -22.88 13.48 16.39
N ALA A 21 -21.62 13.05 16.69
CA ALA A 21 -20.41 13.86 16.43
C ALA A 21 -19.05 13.11 16.19
N ALA A 22 -17.92 13.88 16.13
CA ALA A 22 -16.64 13.56 15.47
C ALA A 22 -15.73 12.44 16.03
N TRP A 23 -15.37 11.47 15.19
CA TRP A 23 -14.36 10.43 15.46
C TRP A 23 -12.92 10.96 15.43
N HIS A 24 -12.14 10.57 16.44
CA HIS A 24 -10.69 10.76 16.52
C HIS A 24 -9.92 9.43 16.44
N ASP A 25 -8.79 9.45 15.73
CA ASP A 25 -7.79 8.38 15.71
C ASP A 25 -6.47 8.89 16.31
N ALA A 26 -5.96 8.19 17.32
CA ALA A 26 -4.70 8.43 18.03
C ALA A 26 -4.43 9.91 18.42
N LEU A 27 -5.40 10.58 19.07
CA LEU A 27 -5.23 11.92 19.65
C LEU A 27 -4.21 11.87 20.81
N PRO A 28 -3.03 12.51 20.72
CA PRO A 28 -2.04 12.45 21.80
C PRO A 28 -2.44 13.28 23.02
N LEU A 29 -2.26 12.70 24.21
CA LEU A 29 -2.57 13.28 25.51
C LEU A 29 -1.36 13.16 26.45
N GLU A 30 -0.92 14.29 26.99
CA GLU A 30 0.10 14.33 28.05
C GLU A 30 -0.56 14.15 29.43
N VAL A 31 -0.19 13.09 30.16
CA VAL A 31 -0.78 12.75 31.47
C VAL A 31 0.29 12.46 32.52
N SER A 32 -0.02 12.78 33.78
CA SER A 32 0.84 12.48 34.93
C SER A 32 0.36 11.24 35.69
N GLN A 33 1.28 10.34 36.03
CA GLN A 33 1.07 9.28 37.02
C GLN A 33 1.02 9.85 38.45
N PRO A 34 0.44 9.12 39.44
CA PRO A 34 0.43 9.53 40.85
C PRO A 34 1.82 9.71 41.50
N ASP A 35 2.89 9.17 40.90
CA ASP A 35 4.27 9.38 41.34
C ASP A 35 4.95 10.63 40.73
N GLY A 36 4.25 11.33 39.82
CA GLY A 36 4.74 12.51 39.11
C GLY A 36 5.39 12.23 37.75
N THR A 37 5.49 10.97 37.32
CA THR A 37 5.98 10.59 35.98
C THR A 37 5.05 11.13 34.89
N GLN A 38 5.59 11.82 33.89
CA GLN A 38 4.83 12.25 32.72
C GLN A 38 4.83 11.16 31.64
N LEU A 39 3.70 11.01 30.93
CA LEU A 39 3.48 10.03 29.88
C LEU A 39 2.71 10.68 28.73
N THR A 40 3.17 10.47 27.49
CA THR A 40 2.31 10.59 26.31
C THR A 40 1.49 9.30 26.20
N ILE A 41 0.16 9.42 26.17
CA ILE A 41 -0.77 8.36 25.78
C ILE A 41 -1.62 8.86 24.60
N TYR A 42 -2.46 8.01 24.03
CA TYR A 42 -3.33 8.36 22.92
C TYR A 42 -4.79 8.05 23.26
N ALA A 43 -5.72 8.79 22.66
CA ALA A 43 -7.15 8.53 22.73
C ALA A 43 -7.74 8.35 21.32
N SER A 44 -8.61 7.36 21.16
CA SER A 44 -9.34 7.10 19.91
C SER A 44 -10.82 6.87 20.19
N GLY A 45 -11.66 7.08 19.18
CA GLY A 45 -13.11 6.95 19.25
C GLY A 45 -13.84 8.31 19.27
N ASP A 46 -15.05 8.30 19.82
CA ASP A 46 -16.04 9.37 19.71
C ASP A 46 -16.71 9.70 21.07
N GLU A 47 -17.75 10.54 21.05
CA GLU A 47 -18.52 11.00 22.22
C GLU A 47 -19.32 9.91 22.93
N PHE A 48 -19.68 8.81 22.26
CA PHE A 48 -20.33 7.67 22.90
C PHE A 48 -19.28 6.70 23.45
N HIS A 49 -18.22 6.44 22.68
CA HIS A 49 -17.21 5.45 23.00
C HIS A 49 -15.80 5.84 22.53
N ASN A 50 -15.04 6.42 23.45
CA ASN A 50 -13.60 6.60 23.33
C ASN A 50 -12.83 5.64 24.26
N TRP A 51 -11.58 5.32 23.92
CA TRP A 51 -10.66 4.57 24.75
C TRP A 51 -9.24 5.16 24.72
N LEU A 52 -8.51 4.99 25.82
CA LEU A 52 -7.09 5.34 25.91
C LEU A 52 -6.22 4.16 25.48
N HIS A 53 -5.09 4.42 24.81
CA HIS A 53 -4.12 3.41 24.40
C HIS A 53 -2.68 3.97 24.29
N ASP A 54 -1.68 3.09 24.16
CA ASP A 54 -0.31 3.47 23.80
C ASP A 54 -0.10 3.53 22.26
N GLU A 55 1.12 3.85 21.83
CA GLU A 55 1.52 3.89 20.40
C GLU A 55 1.37 2.53 19.67
N ASN A 56 1.23 1.43 20.41
CA ASN A 56 1.05 0.07 19.91
C ASN A 56 -0.40 -0.43 20.06
N ASN A 57 -1.34 0.46 20.38
CA ASN A 57 -2.76 0.19 20.66
C ASN A 57 -3.01 -0.77 21.86
N TYR A 58 -2.16 -0.81 22.87
CA TYR A 58 -2.50 -1.45 24.16
C TYR A 58 -3.36 -0.52 24.99
N THR A 59 -4.59 -0.94 25.27
CA THR A 59 -5.61 -0.16 25.98
C THR A 59 -5.21 0.16 27.42
N ILE A 60 -5.51 1.38 27.85
CA ILE A 60 -5.13 1.98 29.13
C ILE A 60 -6.39 2.31 29.93
N VAL A 61 -6.36 2.02 31.23
CA VAL A 61 -7.44 2.31 32.18
C VAL A 61 -6.86 2.88 33.47
N ARG A 62 -7.72 3.42 34.35
CA ARG A 62 -7.31 3.79 35.71
C ARG A 62 -7.61 2.69 36.72
N ASN A 63 -6.71 2.51 37.69
CA ASN A 63 -6.95 1.67 38.88
C ASN A 63 -7.62 2.48 40.02
N ASP A 64 -7.98 1.81 41.12
CA ASP A 64 -8.60 2.44 42.30
C ASP A 64 -7.71 3.54 42.95
N GLU A 65 -6.39 3.49 42.71
CA GLU A 65 -5.39 4.44 43.19
C GLU A 65 -5.24 5.67 42.27
N GLY A 66 -5.95 5.70 41.13
CA GLY A 66 -5.91 6.77 40.12
C GLY A 66 -4.75 6.66 39.11
N ALA A 67 -3.94 5.61 39.18
CA ALA A 67 -2.82 5.38 38.28
C ALA A 67 -3.27 4.88 36.91
N TYR A 68 -2.56 5.30 35.86
CA TYR A 68 -2.74 4.77 34.51
C TYR A 68 -2.03 3.41 34.40
N VAL A 69 -2.83 2.37 34.15
CA VAL A 69 -2.37 0.99 34.00
C VAL A 69 -2.91 0.41 32.69
N TYR A 70 -2.22 -0.57 32.12
CA TYR A 70 -2.77 -1.29 30.98
C TYR A 70 -3.99 -2.11 31.40
N ALA A 71 -4.94 -2.25 30.49
CA ALA A 71 -6.16 -3.02 30.69
C ALA A 71 -5.95 -4.52 30.45
N ARG A 72 -6.90 -5.33 30.89
CA ARG A 72 -7.20 -6.67 30.35
C ARG A 72 -8.67 -6.74 29.97
N GLN A 73 -9.04 -7.64 29.06
CA GLN A 73 -10.44 -7.99 28.85
C GLN A 73 -11.03 -8.61 30.14
N ASP A 74 -12.24 -8.21 30.51
CA ASP A 74 -12.98 -8.76 31.66
C ASP A 74 -14.46 -8.93 31.27
N GLY A 75 -14.75 -10.09 30.66
CA GLY A 75 -16.04 -10.36 30.02
C GLY A 75 -16.28 -9.42 28.83
N GLU A 76 -17.44 -8.76 28.82
CA GLU A 76 -17.82 -7.78 27.80
C GLU A 76 -17.14 -6.42 27.99
N GLY A 77 -16.47 -6.19 29.12
CA GLY A 77 -15.76 -4.94 29.43
C GLY A 77 -14.24 -5.08 29.53
N VAL A 78 -13.60 -4.04 30.05
CA VAL A 78 -12.16 -3.99 30.34
C VAL A 78 -11.90 -3.69 31.81
N ALA A 79 -10.82 -4.25 32.38
CA ALA A 79 -10.46 -4.08 33.79
C ALA A 79 -8.98 -3.75 34.01
N ALA A 80 -8.69 -3.03 35.08
CA ALA A 80 -7.35 -2.63 35.48
C ALA A 80 -6.42 -3.80 35.83
N THR A 81 -5.13 -3.68 35.48
CA THR A 81 -4.07 -4.63 35.83
C THR A 81 -3.07 -4.04 36.83
N ASP A 82 -2.05 -4.82 37.23
CA ASP A 82 -0.90 -4.37 38.02
C ASP A 82 0.15 -3.60 37.20
N ILE A 83 -0.05 -3.41 35.89
CA ILE A 83 0.99 -2.98 34.96
C ILE A 83 0.86 -1.48 34.67
N TYR A 84 1.63 -0.68 35.41
CA TYR A 84 1.72 0.77 35.23
C TYR A 84 2.25 1.14 33.84
N VAL A 85 1.57 2.06 33.16
CA VAL A 85 2.02 2.65 31.88
C VAL A 85 3.34 3.38 32.11
N GLY A 86 4.29 3.22 31.19
CA GLY A 86 5.67 3.72 31.28
C GLY A 86 6.63 2.92 32.17
N ASN A 87 6.12 2.05 33.06
CA ASN A 87 6.94 1.26 34.00
C ASN A 87 6.69 -0.27 33.89
N GLY A 88 6.09 -0.70 32.79
CA GLY A 88 5.81 -2.11 32.49
C GLY A 88 5.55 -2.33 31.00
N SER A 89 5.74 -3.57 30.54
CA SER A 89 5.47 -3.96 29.15
C SER A 89 4.23 -4.87 29.10
N PRO A 90 3.15 -4.49 28.39
CA PRO A 90 1.94 -5.30 28.29
C PRO A 90 2.20 -6.59 27.49
N ALA A 91 3.01 -6.51 26.44
CA ALA A 91 3.45 -7.65 25.63
C ALA A 91 4.19 -8.73 26.44
N MET A 92 5.00 -8.36 27.44
CA MET A 92 5.67 -9.32 28.33
C MET A 92 4.74 -9.95 29.39
N ARG A 93 3.46 -9.58 29.42
CA ARG A 93 2.44 -10.10 30.36
C ARG A 93 1.25 -10.76 29.65
N ASN A 94 1.34 -11.00 28.34
CA ASN A 94 0.28 -11.59 27.51
C ASN A 94 -1.03 -10.77 27.52
N LEU A 95 -0.93 -9.44 27.55
CA LEU A 95 -2.04 -8.59 27.12
C LEU A 95 -2.06 -8.51 25.60
N GLU A 96 -3.24 -8.35 25.01
CA GLU A 96 -3.44 -8.18 23.57
C GLU A 96 -3.72 -6.69 23.26
N PRO A 97 -3.19 -6.13 22.15
CA PRO A 97 -3.54 -4.79 21.72
C PRO A 97 -4.94 -4.77 21.09
N GLY A 98 -5.63 -3.62 21.15
CA GLY A 98 -6.98 -3.42 20.62
C GLY A 98 -8.12 -3.98 21.47
N ILE A 99 -7.86 -4.47 22.70
CA ILE A 99 -8.91 -4.90 23.64
C ILE A 99 -9.82 -3.72 24.01
N ASN A 100 -11.13 -3.93 24.01
CA ASN A 100 -12.10 -2.85 24.16
C ASN A 100 -13.40 -3.38 24.79
N LEU A 101 -14.39 -2.50 24.99
CA LEU A 101 -15.76 -2.94 25.23
C LEU A 101 -16.24 -3.86 24.09
N SER A 102 -17.09 -4.82 24.40
CA SER A 102 -17.63 -5.72 23.38
C SER A 102 -18.44 -4.93 22.34
N PRO A 103 -18.53 -5.41 21.07
CA PRO A 103 -19.39 -4.78 20.08
C PRO A 103 -20.84 -4.63 20.55
N GLN A 104 -21.31 -5.51 21.44
CA GLN A 104 -22.65 -5.48 22.03
C GLN A 104 -22.81 -4.42 23.12
N MET A 105 -21.78 -4.17 23.94
CA MET A 105 -21.79 -3.05 24.90
C MET A 105 -21.64 -1.70 24.18
N ILE A 106 -20.86 -1.66 23.11
CA ILE A 106 -20.68 -0.50 22.23
C ILE A 106 -21.99 -0.18 21.49
N GLU A 107 -22.60 -1.17 20.83
CA GLU A 107 -23.93 -1.10 20.21
C GLU A 107 -25.00 -0.68 21.23
N ALA A 108 -25.01 -1.25 22.44
CA ALA A 108 -25.93 -0.84 23.51
C ALA A 108 -25.72 0.60 24.00
N LYS A 109 -24.49 1.14 24.01
CA LYS A 109 -24.26 2.58 24.26
C LYS A 109 -24.96 3.41 23.17
N TYR A 110 -24.67 3.15 21.90
CA TYR A 110 -25.28 3.86 20.77
C TYR A 110 -26.82 3.75 20.80
N GLU A 111 -27.38 2.54 20.97
CA GLU A 111 -28.83 2.29 21.10
C GLU A 111 -29.45 3.01 22.31
N SER A 112 -28.80 3.03 23.47
CA SER A 112 -29.35 3.67 24.67
C SER A 112 -29.49 5.19 24.51
N MET A 113 -28.56 5.78 23.76
CA MET A 113 -28.59 7.20 23.39
C MET A 113 -29.38 7.45 22.09
N ALA A 114 -29.92 6.40 21.44
CA ALA A 114 -30.65 6.46 20.18
C ALA A 114 -32.07 7.03 20.23
N GLN A 115 -32.34 7.99 21.12
CA GLN A 115 -33.67 8.60 21.28
C GLN A 115 -33.64 10.14 21.44
N MET A 116 -32.63 10.82 20.87
CA MET A 116 -32.32 12.26 21.04
C MET A 116 -31.93 13.04 19.75
N ARG A 117 -31.82 12.39 18.58
CA ARG A 117 -31.50 12.95 17.23
C ARG A 117 -32.65 13.82 16.70
N ASP A 118 -32.38 15.10 16.39
CA ASP A 118 -33.19 15.89 15.45
C ASP A 118 -32.28 16.55 14.42
N TYR A 119 -32.13 15.90 13.25
CA TYR A 119 -31.48 16.47 12.06
C TYR A 119 -32.53 17.02 11.05
N SER A 120 -33.82 17.13 11.42
CA SER A 120 -34.87 17.37 10.42
C SER A 120 -34.85 18.78 9.81
N ASN A 121 -34.17 19.72 10.47
CA ASN A 121 -33.89 21.08 9.97
C ASN A 121 -32.54 21.51 10.54
N GLY A 122 -31.60 21.94 9.69
CA GLY A 122 -30.56 22.86 10.14
C GLY A 122 -31.21 24.21 10.45
N ARG A 123 -30.94 24.77 11.63
CA ARG A 123 -31.54 26.03 12.12
C ARG A 123 -30.45 27.09 12.12
N SER A 124 -30.09 27.45 10.90
CA SER A 124 -28.74 27.84 10.52
C SER A 124 -28.73 28.26 9.05
N PRO A 125 -28.35 29.50 8.71
CA PRO A 125 -28.32 29.94 7.32
C PRO A 125 -27.17 29.29 6.53
N HIS A 126 -27.50 28.53 5.49
CA HIS A 126 -26.54 27.96 4.54
C HIS A 126 -25.82 29.00 3.66
N PHE A 127 -26.30 30.26 3.67
CA PHE A 127 -25.83 31.34 2.81
C PHE A 127 -25.70 32.66 3.57
N GLY A 128 -24.70 33.47 3.23
CA GLY A 128 -24.48 34.81 3.78
C GLY A 128 -23.62 34.81 5.04
N LEU A 129 -23.92 35.71 5.98
CA LEU A 129 -23.20 35.84 7.25
C LEU A 129 -23.76 34.87 8.28
N PHE A 130 -22.87 34.11 8.92
CA PHE A 130 -23.17 33.17 9.98
C PHE A 130 -22.35 33.57 11.22
N ASN A 131 -23.00 34.00 12.30
CA ASN A 131 -22.31 34.57 13.46
C ASN A 131 -22.20 33.55 14.61
N ASN A 132 -21.16 32.73 14.59
CA ASN A 132 -20.88 31.72 15.60
C ASN A 132 -20.52 32.37 16.96
N VAL A 133 -21.25 32.04 18.03
CA VAL A 133 -20.99 32.56 19.38
C VAL A 133 -20.07 31.61 20.15
N VAL A 134 -18.80 31.97 20.32
CA VAL A 134 -17.82 31.15 21.04
C VAL A 134 -17.82 31.48 22.53
N ILE A 135 -17.93 30.48 23.40
CA ILE A 135 -17.99 30.66 24.87
C ILE A 135 -16.89 29.85 25.56
N PHE A 136 -15.92 30.54 26.17
CA PHE A 136 -14.86 29.90 26.97
C PHE A 136 -15.35 29.54 28.37
N ILE A 137 -15.13 28.30 28.81
CA ILE A 137 -15.56 27.76 30.10
C ILE A 137 -14.37 27.14 30.85
N LYS A 138 -14.28 27.40 32.16
CA LYS A 138 -13.44 26.63 33.09
C LYS A 138 -14.19 26.27 34.37
N PHE A 139 -13.68 25.27 35.10
CA PHE A 139 -14.24 24.82 36.37
C PHE A 139 -13.67 25.59 37.58
N SER A 140 -14.28 25.45 38.75
CA SER A 140 -13.86 26.17 39.97
C SER A 140 -12.45 25.80 40.47
N ASP A 141 -11.96 24.63 40.07
CA ASP A 141 -10.64 24.05 40.39
C ASP A 141 -9.69 24.01 39.18
N SER A 142 -10.14 24.43 37.99
CA SER A 142 -9.32 24.49 36.78
C SER A 142 -8.32 25.65 36.81
N PRO A 143 -7.11 25.50 36.23
CA PRO A 143 -6.26 26.63 35.88
C PRO A 143 -6.92 27.52 34.82
N ASP A 144 -6.28 28.65 34.51
CA ASP A 144 -6.58 29.40 33.28
C ASP A 144 -6.10 28.65 32.03
N PHE A 145 -6.61 29.04 30.86
CA PHE A 145 -6.15 28.49 29.58
C PHE A 145 -4.65 28.73 29.38
N ALA A 146 -3.95 27.73 28.88
CA ALA A 146 -2.51 27.73 28.63
C ALA A 146 -2.13 28.31 27.25
N ARG A 147 -3.08 28.42 26.32
CA ARG A 147 -2.91 29.06 25.01
C ARG A 147 -3.35 30.52 25.04
N PRO A 148 -2.66 31.43 24.31
CA PRO A 148 -3.06 32.83 24.18
C PRO A 148 -4.37 32.96 23.41
N PHE A 149 -5.06 34.08 23.55
CA PHE A 149 -6.32 34.33 22.84
C PHE A 149 -6.13 34.34 21.32
N SER A 150 -5.04 34.95 20.83
CA SER A 150 -4.66 34.98 19.41
C SER A 150 -4.58 33.61 18.74
N TYR A 151 -4.30 32.54 19.49
CA TYR A 151 -4.29 31.17 18.97
C TYR A 151 -5.69 30.66 18.61
N PHE A 152 -6.71 31.02 19.39
CA PHE A 152 -8.11 30.68 19.10
C PHE A 152 -8.67 31.62 18.03
N GLU A 153 -8.40 32.92 18.13
CA GLU A 153 -8.80 33.91 17.11
C GLU A 153 -8.35 33.47 15.71
N ALA A 154 -7.09 33.02 15.56
CA ALA A 154 -6.58 32.53 14.27
C ALA A 154 -7.36 31.30 13.77
N MET A 155 -7.51 30.26 14.61
CA MET A 155 -8.12 28.99 14.21
C MET A 155 -9.62 29.10 13.84
N PHE A 156 -10.33 30.10 14.37
CA PHE A 156 -11.71 30.36 13.97
C PHE A 156 -11.78 31.37 12.79
N ASN A 157 -11.04 32.48 12.84
CA ASN A 157 -11.30 33.68 12.03
C ASN A 157 -10.16 34.11 11.07
N GLU A 158 -8.97 33.50 11.06
CA GLU A 158 -7.84 33.97 10.23
C GLU A 158 -8.22 34.04 8.74
N GLU A 159 -7.84 35.15 8.08
CA GLU A 159 -8.11 35.40 6.67
C GLU A 159 -6.83 35.22 5.82
N GLY A 160 -6.91 34.49 4.72
CA GLY A 160 -5.81 34.34 3.77
C GLY A 160 -5.90 33.05 2.95
N GLU A 161 -5.23 33.01 1.81
CA GLU A 161 -5.25 31.85 0.89
C GLU A 161 -4.78 30.54 1.59
N ASP A 162 -3.74 30.64 2.43
CA ASP A 162 -3.23 29.52 3.25
C ASP A 162 -3.76 29.52 4.71
N ALA A 163 -4.84 30.23 5.03
CA ALA A 163 -5.33 30.33 6.40
C ALA A 163 -6.06 29.05 6.85
N ASN A 164 -5.48 28.32 7.81
CA ASN A 164 -6.07 27.13 8.42
C ASN A 164 -7.08 27.52 9.51
N SER A 165 -8.13 28.24 9.10
CA SER A 165 -9.24 28.68 9.95
C SER A 165 -10.56 28.08 9.51
N MET A 166 -11.48 27.89 10.46
CA MET A 166 -12.84 27.40 10.16
C MET A 166 -13.56 28.35 9.19
N ARG A 167 -13.41 29.66 9.38
CA ARG A 167 -13.95 30.68 8.48
C ARG A 167 -13.44 30.54 7.05
N ASN A 168 -12.13 30.44 6.87
CA ASN A 168 -11.52 30.31 5.54
C ASN A 168 -11.91 29.00 4.86
N TYR A 169 -12.02 27.91 5.63
CA TYR A 169 -12.53 26.63 5.14
C TYR A 169 -13.94 26.77 4.55
N PHE A 170 -14.90 27.36 5.27
CA PHE A 170 -16.25 27.53 4.74
C PHE A 170 -16.33 28.51 3.57
N ILE A 171 -15.45 29.51 3.49
CA ILE A 171 -15.37 30.40 2.32
C ILE A 171 -14.93 29.62 1.06
N GLU A 172 -13.86 28.81 1.13
CA GLU A 172 -13.45 27.96 -0.01
C GLU A 172 -14.50 26.86 -0.30
N ALA A 173 -14.98 26.18 0.75
CA ALA A 173 -15.90 25.05 0.61
C ALA A 173 -17.27 25.43 0.03
N SER A 174 -17.76 26.63 0.33
CA SER A 174 -19.03 27.17 -0.18
C SER A 174 -18.90 28.00 -1.46
N TYR A 175 -17.69 28.17 -2.02
CA TYR A 175 -17.44 29.06 -3.16
C TYR A 175 -17.76 30.54 -2.88
N ASN A 176 -17.48 31.02 -1.67
CA ASN A 176 -17.84 32.36 -1.15
C ASN A 176 -19.35 32.57 -0.94
N GLN A 177 -20.14 31.51 -0.73
CA GLN A 177 -21.58 31.61 -0.45
C GLN A 177 -21.90 31.71 1.05
N LEU A 178 -21.04 31.19 1.93
CA LEU A 178 -21.17 31.22 3.39
C LEU A 178 -19.91 31.82 4.05
N PHE A 179 -20.12 32.69 5.03
CA PHE A 179 -19.07 33.38 5.80
C PHE A 179 -19.30 33.14 7.29
N VAL A 180 -18.47 32.29 7.91
CA VAL A 180 -18.62 31.89 9.31
C VAL A 180 -17.72 32.74 10.21
N ASP A 181 -18.24 33.89 10.65
CA ASP A 181 -17.56 34.80 11.57
C ASP A 181 -17.78 34.37 13.03
N SER A 182 -16.72 34.27 13.84
CA SER A 182 -16.81 33.79 15.24
C SER A 182 -16.54 34.88 16.28
N TYR A 183 -17.37 34.94 17.33
CA TYR A 183 -17.37 36.00 18.33
C TYR A 183 -17.21 35.45 19.75
N PHE A 184 -16.13 35.85 20.44
CA PHE A 184 -15.69 35.21 21.67
C PHE A 184 -16.17 35.89 22.95
N TYR A 185 -16.67 35.08 23.90
CA TYR A 185 -17.19 35.55 25.20
C TYR A 185 -16.76 34.65 26.38
N PRO A 186 -16.51 35.20 27.58
CA PRO A 186 -16.31 36.61 27.89
C PRO A 186 -15.23 37.28 27.02
N LEU A 187 -15.33 38.60 26.85
CA LEU A 187 -14.38 39.34 26.00
C LEU A 187 -12.94 39.19 26.52
N PRO A 188 -11.94 38.97 25.64
CA PRO A 188 -10.56 38.72 26.03
C PRO A 188 -9.90 39.98 26.65
N ASN A 189 -8.91 39.76 27.51
CA ASN A 189 -8.14 40.84 28.14
C ASN A 189 -6.79 41.01 27.43
N GLY A 190 -6.82 41.64 26.25
CA GLY A 190 -5.70 41.61 25.32
C GLY A 190 -5.53 40.20 24.75
N ASP A 191 -4.34 39.63 24.88
CA ASP A 191 -4.03 38.27 24.40
C ASP A 191 -4.35 37.16 25.44
N VAL A 192 -5.09 37.49 26.50
CA VAL A 192 -5.48 36.56 27.57
C VAL A 192 -6.94 36.14 27.40
N VAL A 193 -7.17 34.83 27.27
CA VAL A 193 -8.50 34.21 27.27
C VAL A 193 -9.19 34.48 28.61
N VAL A 194 -10.39 35.06 28.57
CA VAL A 194 -11.24 35.25 29.76
C VAL A 194 -12.37 34.21 29.69
N CYS A 195 -12.66 33.55 30.81
CA CYS A 195 -13.56 32.40 30.85
C CYS A 195 -14.79 32.66 31.72
N TYR A 196 -15.93 32.10 31.34
CA TYR A 196 -16.94 31.74 32.33
C TYR A 196 -16.33 30.73 33.31
N THR A 197 -16.42 31.00 34.61
CA THR A 197 -15.95 30.07 35.65
C THR A 197 -17.16 29.44 36.31
N ASP A 198 -17.35 28.14 36.11
CA ASP A 198 -18.44 27.40 36.74
C ASP A 198 -18.22 27.24 38.25
N ASN A 199 -19.31 27.08 39.00
CA ASN A 199 -19.24 26.91 40.45
C ASN A 199 -19.02 25.46 40.90
N GLN A 200 -18.98 24.49 39.99
CA GLN A 200 -18.61 23.11 40.25
C GLN A 200 -17.15 22.83 39.85
N PRO A 201 -16.46 21.92 40.58
CA PRO A 201 -15.14 21.42 40.19
C PRO A 201 -15.23 20.44 39.01
N ARG A 202 -14.13 20.22 38.27
CA ARG A 202 -14.08 19.28 37.13
C ARG A 202 -14.55 17.87 37.51
N SER A 203 -14.24 17.43 38.74
CA SER A 203 -14.68 16.16 39.33
C SER A 203 -16.21 15.94 39.37
N TYR A 204 -17.00 17.01 39.39
CA TYR A 204 -18.46 16.95 39.31
C TYR A 204 -18.96 16.50 37.92
N PHE A 205 -18.14 16.70 36.88
CA PHE A 205 -18.44 16.35 35.49
C PHE A 205 -17.73 15.07 35.02
N GLN A 206 -17.17 14.30 35.95
CA GLN A 206 -16.56 12.99 35.71
C GLN A 206 -17.44 11.88 36.30
N PRO A 207 -17.29 10.61 35.89
CA PRO A 207 -18.01 9.49 36.49
C PRO A 207 -17.76 9.36 38.00
N TYR A 208 -18.74 8.83 38.71
CA TYR A 208 -18.62 8.45 40.11
C TYR A 208 -17.69 7.24 40.25
N SER A 209 -16.77 7.30 41.21
CA SER A 209 -15.94 6.17 41.65
C SER A 209 -15.66 6.26 43.15
N PRO A 210 -15.08 5.23 43.80
CA PRO A 210 -14.61 5.34 45.18
C PRO A 210 -13.58 6.46 45.41
N SER A 211 -12.82 6.82 44.37
CA SER A 211 -11.84 7.92 44.36
C SER A 211 -12.44 9.26 43.91
N ASN A 212 -13.54 9.26 43.14
CA ASN A 212 -14.36 10.43 42.82
C ASN A 212 -15.81 10.29 43.33
N PRO A 213 -16.08 10.50 44.62
CA PRO A 213 -17.43 10.42 45.17
C PRO A 213 -18.34 11.59 44.76
N ASN A 214 -17.83 12.59 44.03
CA ASN A 214 -18.58 13.75 43.54
C ASN A 214 -19.16 13.56 42.13
N GLY A 215 -18.72 12.52 41.42
CA GLY A 215 -19.04 12.29 40.01
C GLY A 215 -20.50 11.93 39.70
N TYR A 216 -20.80 11.75 38.42
CA TYR A 216 -22.13 11.35 37.93
C TYR A 216 -22.33 9.83 37.97
N SER A 217 -23.58 9.41 38.17
CA SER A 217 -23.97 8.00 38.09
C SER A 217 -25.03 7.80 37.00
N GLY A 218 -24.59 7.24 35.87
CA GLY A 218 -25.41 6.98 34.68
C GLY A 218 -25.74 8.23 33.85
N ASP A 219 -26.16 7.99 32.60
CA ASP A 219 -26.29 9.02 31.55
C ASP A 219 -27.28 10.12 31.88
N GLN A 220 -28.37 9.78 32.58
CA GLN A 220 -29.33 10.78 33.04
C GLN A 220 -28.68 11.86 33.92
N GLN A 221 -27.66 11.49 34.72
CA GLN A 221 -26.88 12.47 35.47
C GLN A 221 -25.79 13.13 34.62
N ARG A 222 -25.19 12.42 33.64
CA ARG A 222 -24.21 12.98 32.70
C ARG A 222 -24.79 14.19 31.96
N THR A 223 -25.81 13.96 31.13
CA THR A 223 -26.43 14.97 30.27
C THR A 223 -27.14 16.06 31.08
N GLN A 224 -27.67 15.75 32.26
CA GLN A 224 -28.27 16.78 33.13
C GLN A 224 -27.21 17.76 33.67
N ARG A 225 -26.03 17.28 34.09
CA ARG A 225 -24.96 18.15 34.61
C ARG A 225 -24.35 19.00 33.48
N GLU A 226 -24.12 18.38 32.33
CA GLU A 226 -23.65 18.98 31.08
C GLU A 226 -24.54 20.14 30.60
N GLN A 227 -25.81 19.89 30.29
CA GLN A 227 -26.69 20.96 29.77
C GLN A 227 -26.93 22.05 30.82
N GLN A 228 -26.87 21.73 32.12
CA GLN A 228 -26.89 22.75 33.16
C GLN A 228 -25.61 23.59 33.24
N LEU A 229 -24.43 23.05 32.91
CA LEU A 229 -23.18 23.81 32.75
C LEU A 229 -23.30 24.79 31.58
N LEU A 230 -23.75 24.32 30.42
CA LEU A 230 -23.92 25.13 29.22
C LEU A 230 -24.94 26.25 29.43
N VAL A 231 -26.09 25.95 30.04
CA VAL A 231 -27.09 26.96 30.42
C VAL A 231 -26.52 27.98 31.41
N ARG A 232 -25.70 27.56 32.39
CA ARG A 232 -25.04 28.51 33.31
C ARG A 232 -24.01 29.40 32.61
N ALA A 233 -23.24 28.86 31.67
CA ALA A 233 -22.26 29.60 30.89
C ALA A 233 -22.93 30.65 29.98
N VAL A 234 -23.94 30.27 29.20
CA VAL A 234 -24.73 31.20 28.37
C VAL A 234 -25.32 32.32 29.21
N ASN A 235 -25.95 32.00 30.34
CA ASN A 235 -26.49 33.03 31.26
C ASN A 235 -25.40 33.92 31.88
N GLY A 236 -24.17 33.42 32.04
CA GLY A 236 -23.03 34.19 32.52
C GLY A 236 -22.44 35.18 31.50
N VAL A 237 -22.63 34.94 30.20
CA VAL A 237 -22.07 35.78 29.13
C VAL A 237 -23.10 36.56 28.31
N SER A 238 -24.38 36.18 28.33
CA SER A 238 -25.43 36.75 27.46
C SER A 238 -25.64 38.26 27.56
N SER A 239 -25.22 38.89 28.67
CA SER A 239 -25.23 40.35 28.87
C SER A 239 -24.03 41.09 28.28
N GLN A 240 -22.99 40.36 27.86
CA GLN A 240 -21.79 40.87 27.19
C GLN A 240 -21.93 40.82 25.65
N ILE A 241 -22.79 39.94 25.15
CA ILE A 241 -23.11 39.82 23.73
C ILE A 241 -23.89 41.09 23.29
N PRO A 242 -23.49 41.79 22.21
CA PRO A 242 -24.22 42.95 21.73
C PRO A 242 -25.52 42.58 21.04
N THR A 243 -26.61 43.28 21.35
CA THR A 243 -27.91 43.18 20.64
C THR A 243 -27.87 43.59 19.17
N SER A 244 -26.71 44.02 18.67
CA SER A 244 -26.45 44.34 17.26
C SER A 244 -25.77 43.17 16.51
N LEU A 245 -25.37 42.10 17.20
CA LEU A 245 -24.90 40.87 16.57
C LEU A 245 -26.11 40.07 16.10
N VAL A 246 -26.12 39.67 14.82
CA VAL A 246 -27.20 38.87 14.23
C VAL A 246 -26.91 37.40 14.51
N ILE A 247 -27.31 36.94 15.69
CA ILE A 247 -27.12 35.56 16.18
C ILE A 247 -28.22 34.58 15.71
N ASP A 248 -29.13 35.06 14.86
CA ASP A 248 -30.24 34.31 14.27
C ASP A 248 -30.45 34.91 12.87
N GLY A 249 -29.78 34.31 11.88
CA GLY A 249 -29.66 34.83 10.52
C GLY A 249 -30.82 34.45 9.61
N ASP A 250 -31.45 33.30 9.83
CA ASP A 250 -32.67 32.89 9.09
C ASP A 250 -33.97 33.37 9.76
N ASN A 251 -33.90 33.80 11.03
CA ASN A 251 -35.00 34.27 11.87
C ASN A 251 -36.05 33.17 12.19
N ASP A 252 -35.63 31.92 12.37
CA ASP A 252 -36.51 30.84 12.86
C ASP A 252 -36.83 30.95 14.38
N GLY A 253 -35.99 31.67 15.15
CA GLY A 253 -36.14 31.90 16.58
C GLY A 253 -35.05 31.28 17.47
N TYR A 254 -34.14 30.49 16.89
CA TYR A 254 -33.02 29.86 17.58
C TYR A 254 -31.74 30.69 17.44
N VAL A 255 -30.61 30.21 17.97
CA VAL A 255 -29.29 30.83 17.79
C VAL A 255 -28.52 29.99 16.79
N ASP A 256 -28.01 30.61 15.72
CA ASP A 256 -27.40 29.93 14.56
C ASP A 256 -26.38 28.85 15.00
N ASN A 257 -25.44 29.22 15.89
CA ASN A 257 -24.56 28.30 16.59
C ASN A 257 -24.00 28.91 17.88
N VAL A 258 -23.71 28.05 18.86
CA VAL A 258 -22.90 28.38 20.03
C VAL A 258 -21.78 27.34 20.18
N CYS A 259 -20.52 27.76 20.06
CA CYS A 259 -19.35 26.90 20.23
C CYS A 259 -18.77 27.04 21.64
N PHE A 260 -18.95 26.05 22.50
CA PHE A 260 -18.35 26.01 23.84
C PHE A 260 -16.92 25.47 23.79
N ILE A 261 -15.95 26.19 24.36
CA ILE A 261 -14.57 25.72 24.51
C ILE A 261 -14.29 25.53 26.01
N ILE A 262 -14.08 24.29 26.43
CA ILE A 262 -13.80 23.92 27.82
C ILE A 262 -12.29 23.83 28.06
N GLN A 263 -11.83 24.38 29.18
CA GLN A 263 -10.45 24.34 29.63
C GLN A 263 -9.94 22.90 29.82
N GLY A 264 -8.71 22.62 29.38
CA GLY A 264 -7.96 21.41 29.69
C GLY A 264 -8.27 20.18 28.85
N ALA A 265 -7.56 19.08 29.14
CA ALA A 265 -7.59 17.84 28.38
C ALA A 265 -8.86 16.99 28.59
N PRO A 266 -9.17 16.06 27.67
CA PRO A 266 -10.04 14.94 27.98
C PRO A 266 -9.26 14.02 28.93
N ASP A 267 -9.66 14.01 30.20
CA ASP A 267 -9.43 12.84 31.04
C ASP A 267 -10.26 11.72 30.41
N GLY A 268 -9.62 10.66 29.91
CA GLY A 268 -10.23 9.63 29.04
C GLY A 268 -11.26 8.70 29.71
N TRP A 269 -11.97 9.24 30.69
CA TRP A 269 -13.12 8.69 31.40
C TRP A 269 -14.26 9.71 31.51
N ALA A 270 -14.08 10.94 31.01
CA ALA A 270 -15.08 12.01 31.03
C ALA A 270 -15.83 12.08 29.69
N GLU A 271 -16.76 11.13 29.47
CA GLU A 271 -17.68 11.11 28.30
C GLU A 271 -18.47 12.43 28.17
N LEU A 272 -18.70 13.13 29.29
CA LEU A 272 -19.32 14.46 29.38
C LEU A 272 -18.47 15.58 28.74
N LEU A 273 -17.16 15.37 28.57
CA LEU A 273 -16.21 16.41 28.16
C LEU A 273 -15.59 16.17 26.78
N TRP A 274 -15.92 15.09 26.08
CA TRP A 274 -15.43 14.86 24.70
C TRP A 274 -16.01 15.92 23.74
N PRO A 275 -15.28 16.37 22.69
CA PRO A 275 -15.85 17.28 21.68
C PRO A 275 -17.09 16.66 21.01
N HIS A 276 -18.14 17.45 20.80
CA HIS A 276 -19.37 17.00 20.12
C HIS A 276 -20.34 18.15 19.76
N ARG A 277 -21.23 17.92 18.79
CA ARG A 277 -22.49 18.68 18.63
C ARG A 277 -23.62 18.01 19.40
N TRP A 278 -24.42 18.79 20.14
CA TRP A 278 -25.74 18.36 20.62
C TRP A 278 -26.74 19.54 20.58
N VAL A 279 -27.99 19.22 20.89
CA VAL A 279 -29.08 20.18 21.13
C VAL A 279 -29.42 20.36 22.62
N LEU A 280 -29.68 21.58 23.09
CA LEU A 280 -30.14 21.88 24.46
C LEU A 280 -31.61 21.48 24.67
N TYR A 281 -31.85 20.18 24.77
CA TYR A 281 -33.20 19.58 24.86
C TYR A 281 -33.73 19.39 26.30
N ALA A 282 -32.86 19.21 27.29
CA ALA A 282 -33.21 18.94 28.69
C ALA A 282 -33.21 20.19 29.59
N ALA A 283 -32.63 21.30 29.11
CA ALA A 283 -32.68 22.62 29.72
C ALA A 283 -32.57 23.71 28.64
N SER A 284 -33.15 24.89 28.86
CA SER A 284 -33.16 25.97 27.85
C SER A 284 -32.30 27.16 28.27
N ALA A 285 -31.48 27.66 27.34
CA ALA A 285 -30.80 28.95 27.44
C ALA A 285 -31.26 29.90 26.34
N TYR A 286 -31.13 31.20 26.57
CA TYR A 286 -31.55 32.23 25.63
C TYR A 286 -30.53 33.36 25.55
N ILE A 287 -30.27 33.85 24.33
CA ILE A 287 -29.47 35.05 24.05
C ILE A 287 -30.39 36.03 23.32
N HIS A 288 -30.57 37.23 23.88
CA HIS A 288 -31.47 38.29 23.37
C HIS A 288 -32.92 37.85 23.06
N GLY A 289 -33.39 36.73 23.61
CA GLY A 289 -34.72 36.16 23.39
C GLY A 289 -34.78 35.06 22.32
N LYS A 290 -33.68 34.82 21.60
CA LYS A 290 -33.48 33.65 20.73
C LYS A 290 -33.02 32.46 21.57
N GLN A 291 -33.49 31.25 21.27
CA GLN A 291 -33.15 30.05 22.07
C GLN A 291 -31.84 29.43 21.58
N VAL A 292 -30.88 29.20 22.49
CA VAL A 292 -29.75 28.31 22.19
C VAL A 292 -30.29 26.89 22.13
N TRP A 293 -30.12 26.25 20.97
CA TRP A 293 -30.57 24.89 20.71
C TRP A 293 -29.38 24.06 20.30
N ASP A 294 -28.97 24.11 19.03
CA ASP A 294 -27.71 23.54 18.58
C ASP A 294 -26.50 24.23 19.22
N PHE A 295 -25.50 23.42 19.56
CA PHE A 295 -24.19 23.88 20.02
C PHE A 295 -23.09 22.91 19.58
N ASN A 296 -21.90 23.44 19.30
CA ASN A 296 -20.68 22.64 19.27
C ASN A 296 -19.97 22.72 20.63
N PHE A 297 -19.29 21.64 21.01
CA PHE A 297 -18.56 21.48 22.25
C PHE A 297 -17.12 21.08 21.92
N GLN A 298 -16.15 21.75 22.52
CA GLN A 298 -14.72 21.61 22.22
C GLN A 298 -13.87 21.62 23.49
N LEU A 299 -12.70 21.00 23.42
CA LEU A 299 -11.67 21.05 24.46
C LEU A 299 -10.47 21.86 24.00
N GLU A 300 -9.89 22.61 24.93
CA GLU A 300 -8.63 23.36 24.78
C GLU A 300 -7.52 22.55 24.07
N THR A 301 -7.41 21.25 24.38
CA THR A 301 -6.37 20.38 23.81
C THR A 301 -6.75 19.69 22.51
N SER A 302 -8.03 19.43 22.24
CA SER A 302 -8.44 18.76 20.99
C SER A 302 -8.17 19.65 19.77
N LEU A 303 -8.29 20.96 19.96
CA LEU A 303 -7.88 21.99 18.98
C LEU A 303 -6.35 22.00 18.75
N SER A 304 -5.55 21.55 19.73
CA SER A 304 -4.09 21.64 19.70
C SER A 304 -3.37 20.70 18.73
N SER A 305 -4.07 19.72 18.19
CA SER A 305 -3.57 18.75 17.21
C SER A 305 -4.31 18.80 15.86
N SER A 306 -5.60 19.15 15.85
CA SER A 306 -6.47 19.06 14.66
C SER A 306 -6.57 20.33 13.82
N GLY A 307 -6.16 21.49 14.35
CA GLY A 307 -6.33 22.77 13.65
C GLY A 307 -7.81 23.10 13.44
N ALA A 308 -8.15 23.76 12.34
CA ALA A 308 -9.55 24.06 12.01
C ALA A 308 -10.41 22.82 11.64
N SER A 309 -9.83 21.61 11.64
CA SER A 309 -10.49 20.42 11.08
C SER A 309 -11.72 19.98 11.86
N VAL A 310 -11.56 19.71 13.16
CA VAL A 310 -12.68 19.34 14.05
C VAL A 310 -13.69 20.47 14.15
N LEU A 311 -13.24 21.74 14.18
CA LEU A 311 -14.15 22.90 14.16
C LEU A 311 -15.02 22.91 12.89
N SER A 312 -14.42 22.65 11.73
CA SER A 312 -15.13 22.64 10.45
C SER A 312 -16.08 21.46 10.34
N HIS A 313 -15.71 20.29 10.83
CA HIS A 313 -16.55 19.09 10.89
C HIS A 313 -17.80 19.34 11.74
N GLU A 314 -17.59 19.80 12.97
CA GLU A 314 -18.64 20.11 13.93
C GLU A 314 -19.57 21.24 13.48
N MET A 315 -19.00 22.28 12.85
CA MET A 315 -19.77 23.36 12.24
C MET A 315 -20.56 22.90 11.00
N PHE A 316 -20.08 21.93 10.23
CA PHE A 316 -20.85 21.38 9.11
C PHE A 316 -22.01 20.49 9.59
N HIS A 317 -21.89 19.83 10.75
CA HIS A 317 -23.06 19.23 11.40
C HIS A 317 -24.14 20.27 11.72
N SER A 318 -23.79 21.50 12.11
CA SER A 318 -24.78 22.56 12.42
C SER A 318 -25.60 22.96 11.19
N LEU A 319 -25.03 22.86 9.98
CA LEU A 319 -25.75 23.00 8.71
C LEU A 319 -26.60 21.76 8.33
N GLY A 320 -26.57 20.70 9.14
CA GLY A 320 -27.37 19.48 8.99
C GLY A 320 -26.63 18.26 8.43
N ALA A 321 -25.30 18.31 8.26
CA ALA A 321 -24.54 17.18 7.73
C ALA A 321 -24.44 16.00 8.74
N PRO A 322 -24.66 14.73 8.30
CA PRO A 322 -24.41 13.53 9.08
C PRO A 322 -23.00 12.97 8.86
N ASP A 323 -22.58 12.06 9.72
CA ASP A 323 -21.33 11.31 9.58
C ASP A 323 -21.35 10.25 8.46
N LEU A 324 -20.15 10.03 7.92
CA LEU A 324 -19.86 9.10 6.84
C LEU A 324 -18.96 7.92 7.26
N TYR A 325 -18.39 7.93 8.47
CA TYR A 325 -17.76 6.75 9.08
C TYR A 325 -18.81 5.85 9.77
N ARG A 326 -18.35 4.91 10.62
CA ARG A 326 -19.20 3.97 11.35
C ARG A 326 -18.80 3.86 12.82
N TYR A 327 -19.76 4.05 13.70
CA TYR A 327 -19.58 4.01 15.15
C TYR A 327 -19.31 2.61 15.74
N SER A 328 -20.09 1.59 15.33
CA SER A 328 -20.05 0.25 15.95
C SER A 328 -19.23 -0.79 15.20
N ASN A 329 -18.98 -0.59 13.91
CA ASN A 329 -18.30 -1.56 13.04
C ASN A 329 -17.34 -0.87 12.04
N THR A 330 -16.21 -0.42 12.57
CA THR A 330 -15.09 0.23 11.86
C THR A 330 -14.31 -0.69 10.91
N SER A 331 -14.74 -1.94 10.70
CA SER A 331 -14.10 -2.90 9.77
C SER A 331 -14.07 -2.43 8.30
N ILE A 332 -14.86 -1.41 7.97
CA ILE A 332 -14.89 -0.72 6.68
C ILE A 332 -15.00 0.77 6.97
N ASP A 333 -14.14 1.54 6.33
CA ASP A 333 -14.20 2.99 6.24
C ASP A 333 -14.93 3.36 4.94
N PRO A 334 -16.17 3.88 4.97
CA PRO A 334 -16.97 4.00 3.75
C PRO A 334 -16.40 5.01 2.73
N ILE A 335 -15.77 6.10 3.19
CA ILE A 335 -15.29 7.23 2.37
C ILE A 335 -13.87 7.68 2.73
N GLY A 336 -13.47 7.63 4.00
CA GLY A 336 -12.14 7.98 4.50
C GLY A 336 -11.71 9.42 4.26
N LYS A 337 -10.39 9.61 4.06
CA LYS A 337 -9.71 10.92 3.91
C LYS A 337 -10.09 11.71 2.63
N TRP A 338 -11.20 11.37 1.98
CA TRP A 338 -11.76 12.06 0.82
C TRP A 338 -12.93 12.98 1.17
N ASP A 339 -13.46 12.92 2.40
CA ASP A 339 -14.55 13.77 2.90
C ASP A 339 -14.33 14.14 4.37
N LEU A 340 -14.53 15.42 4.71
CA LEU A 340 -14.44 15.93 6.09
C LEU A 340 -15.34 15.15 7.07
N MET A 341 -16.53 14.73 6.64
CA MET A 341 -17.48 13.99 7.47
C MET A 341 -17.13 12.50 7.60
N CYS A 342 -15.98 12.07 7.08
CA CYS A 342 -15.46 10.72 7.26
C CYS A 342 -14.07 10.67 7.94
N SER A 343 -13.31 11.77 7.95
CA SER A 343 -11.99 11.85 8.58
C SER A 343 -11.55 13.31 8.74
N ASN A 344 -10.73 13.61 9.76
CA ASN A 344 -10.27 14.97 10.05
C ASN A 344 -8.78 15.13 9.65
N THR A 345 -8.47 15.55 8.42
CA THR A 345 -7.08 15.92 8.04
C THR A 345 -6.73 17.32 8.55
N ASN A 346 -5.45 17.67 8.63
CA ASN A 346 -5.00 19.00 9.05
C ASN A 346 -3.98 19.55 8.03
N PRO A 347 -4.33 20.56 7.19
CA PRO A 347 -5.64 21.24 7.11
C PRO A 347 -6.79 20.30 6.69
N PRO A 348 -8.06 20.66 6.99
CA PRO A 348 -9.23 19.86 6.61
C PRO A 348 -9.42 19.77 5.10
N GLN A 349 -9.68 18.57 4.60
CA GLN A 349 -10.10 18.32 3.22
C GLN A 349 -11.53 18.81 2.96
N HIS A 350 -11.89 19.05 1.70
CA HIS A 350 -13.29 19.35 1.34
C HIS A 350 -14.19 18.15 1.60
N MET A 351 -15.43 18.41 2.03
CA MET A 351 -16.52 17.45 1.90
C MET A 351 -16.86 17.21 0.41
N GLY A 352 -17.33 16.00 0.08
CA GLY A 352 -17.63 15.58 -1.28
C GLY A 352 -18.83 16.32 -1.90
N ALA A 353 -18.97 16.22 -3.21
CA ALA A 353 -19.96 16.96 -3.99
C ALA A 353 -21.41 16.65 -3.55
N TRP A 354 -21.71 15.41 -3.17
CA TRP A 354 -23.02 15.06 -2.63
C TRP A 354 -23.32 15.75 -1.29
N MET A 355 -22.31 15.93 -0.44
CA MET A 355 -22.46 16.60 0.85
C MET A 355 -22.64 18.12 0.65
N LYS A 356 -21.81 18.75 -0.20
CA LYS A 356 -21.96 20.17 -0.58
C LYS A 356 -23.34 20.45 -1.21
N TYR A 357 -23.85 19.55 -2.04
CA TYR A 357 -25.20 19.65 -2.62
C TYR A 357 -26.32 19.50 -1.56
N ARG A 358 -26.28 18.44 -0.75
CA ARG A 358 -27.43 18.04 0.09
C ARG A 358 -27.49 18.73 1.45
N TYR A 359 -26.35 19.10 2.01
CA TYR A 359 -26.25 19.66 3.37
C TYR A 359 -25.55 21.02 3.42
N GLY A 360 -24.77 21.39 2.39
CA GLY A 360 -24.30 22.76 2.19
C GLY A 360 -25.26 23.63 1.37
N GLU A 361 -26.09 23.03 0.52
CA GLU A 361 -26.90 23.70 -0.54
C GLU A 361 -26.10 24.55 -1.56
N TRP A 362 -24.76 24.62 -1.43
CA TRP A 362 -23.86 25.45 -2.27
C TRP A 362 -23.70 24.97 -3.71
N LEU A 363 -24.24 23.80 -4.07
CA LEU A 363 -24.13 23.20 -5.40
C LEU A 363 -25.49 22.96 -6.06
N PRO A 364 -25.61 23.08 -7.39
CA PRO A 364 -26.78 22.59 -8.12
C PRO A 364 -26.86 21.06 -8.06
N SER A 365 -28.07 20.50 -8.21
CA SER A 365 -28.27 19.05 -8.22
C SER A 365 -27.41 18.37 -9.31
N PRO A 366 -26.54 17.40 -8.96
CA PRO A 366 -25.68 16.72 -9.93
C PRO A 366 -26.46 16.11 -11.08
N GLN A 367 -26.05 16.42 -12.32
CA GLN A 367 -26.79 16.02 -13.53
C GLN A 367 -26.75 14.50 -13.70
N VAL A 368 -27.89 13.91 -14.11
CA VAL A 368 -27.97 12.46 -14.34
C VAL A 368 -27.60 12.10 -15.77
N ILE A 369 -26.50 11.37 -15.93
CA ILE A 369 -26.09 10.76 -17.19
C ILE A 369 -27.08 9.64 -17.53
N THR A 370 -27.73 9.77 -18.69
CA THR A 370 -28.78 8.86 -19.19
C THR A 370 -28.52 8.39 -20.63
N GLN A 371 -27.38 8.76 -21.21
CA GLN A 371 -26.96 8.42 -22.57
C GLN A 371 -25.47 8.05 -22.56
N SER A 372 -25.06 7.20 -23.50
CA SER A 372 -23.65 6.88 -23.71
C SER A 372 -22.94 8.04 -24.40
N GLY A 373 -21.72 8.38 -23.99
CA GLY A 373 -20.97 9.51 -24.55
C GLY A 373 -19.72 9.88 -23.74
N THR A 374 -19.05 10.96 -24.16
CA THR A 374 -17.94 11.58 -23.43
C THR A 374 -18.47 12.69 -22.52
N TYR A 375 -17.98 12.74 -21.29
CA TYR A 375 -18.30 13.70 -20.24
C TYR A 375 -17.02 14.31 -19.66
N SER A 376 -17.13 15.47 -19.01
CA SER A 376 -16.00 16.14 -18.37
C SER A 376 -16.41 16.84 -17.07
N LEU A 377 -15.49 16.93 -16.11
CA LEU A 377 -15.69 17.57 -14.82
C LEU A 377 -14.58 18.58 -14.51
N GLN A 378 -14.99 19.69 -13.88
CA GLN A 378 -14.12 20.63 -13.16
C GLN A 378 -13.80 20.07 -11.78
N ALA A 379 -12.65 20.43 -11.20
CA ALA A 379 -12.31 20.01 -9.85
C ALA A 379 -13.27 20.63 -8.80
N LEU A 380 -13.66 19.84 -7.79
CA LEU A 380 -14.64 20.25 -6.79
C LEU A 380 -14.20 21.48 -5.98
N SER A 381 -12.91 21.66 -5.75
CA SER A 381 -12.35 22.85 -5.08
C SER A 381 -12.33 24.11 -5.95
N HIS A 382 -12.48 23.96 -7.28
CA HIS A 382 -12.28 25.05 -8.25
C HIS A 382 -13.58 25.60 -8.86
N SER A 383 -14.71 24.90 -8.77
CA SER A 383 -15.95 25.29 -9.45
C SER A 383 -17.21 24.89 -8.69
N GLU A 384 -18.14 25.83 -8.54
CA GLU A 384 -19.53 25.63 -8.08
C GLU A 384 -20.42 24.89 -9.11
N THR A 385 -19.95 24.69 -10.35
CA THR A 385 -20.70 23.99 -11.41
C THR A 385 -19.86 22.94 -12.14
N ASN A 386 -20.54 21.95 -12.73
CA ASN A 386 -19.92 20.87 -13.52
C ASN A 386 -18.80 20.13 -12.77
N ASN A 387 -19.02 19.86 -11.48
CA ASN A 387 -18.08 19.21 -10.56
C ASN A 387 -18.49 17.78 -10.17
N ALA A 388 -19.78 17.41 -10.36
CA ALA A 388 -20.26 16.04 -10.23
C ALA A 388 -21.40 15.67 -11.19
N TYR A 389 -21.44 14.38 -11.55
CA TYR A 389 -22.54 13.70 -12.25
C TYR A 389 -23.12 12.58 -11.40
N ARG A 390 -24.31 12.11 -11.78
CA ARG A 390 -24.93 10.88 -11.28
C ARG A 390 -25.22 9.90 -12.40
N ILE A 391 -25.13 8.60 -12.11
CA ILE A 391 -25.49 7.50 -13.01
C ILE A 391 -26.41 6.57 -12.21
N TYR A 392 -27.55 6.14 -12.74
CA TYR A 392 -28.38 5.16 -12.03
C TYR A 392 -27.71 3.77 -12.03
N SER A 393 -27.74 3.05 -10.90
CA SER A 393 -27.37 1.63 -10.92
C SER A 393 -28.54 0.79 -11.39
N TRP A 394 -28.27 -0.47 -11.74
CA TRP A 394 -29.27 -1.48 -12.07
C TRP A 394 -30.26 -1.78 -10.93
N ARG A 395 -30.03 -1.27 -9.72
CA ARG A 395 -30.90 -1.43 -8.55
C ARG A 395 -31.68 -0.15 -8.25
N ASN A 396 -33.01 -0.24 -8.26
CA ASN A 396 -33.91 0.90 -8.06
C ASN A 396 -33.62 1.71 -6.78
N ASN A 397 -33.68 3.05 -6.89
CA ASN A 397 -33.37 4.03 -5.83
C ASN A 397 -31.92 4.00 -5.33
N GLU A 398 -31.01 3.52 -6.17
CA GLU A 398 -29.57 3.53 -5.95
C GLU A 398 -28.89 4.14 -7.19
N SER A 399 -27.79 4.86 -6.98
CA SER A 399 -27.05 5.53 -8.05
C SER A 399 -25.57 5.61 -7.72
N TYR A 400 -24.74 5.85 -8.71
CA TYR A 400 -23.37 6.31 -8.54
C TYR A 400 -23.35 7.83 -8.58
N VAL A 401 -22.44 8.43 -7.81
CA VAL A 401 -21.98 9.81 -7.97
C VAL A 401 -20.55 9.73 -8.50
N VAL A 402 -20.23 10.63 -9.41
CA VAL A 402 -18.92 10.78 -10.05
C VAL A 402 -18.49 12.23 -9.83
N GLU A 403 -17.42 12.48 -9.09
CA GLU A 403 -16.86 13.82 -8.87
C GLU A 403 -15.37 13.87 -9.25
N TYR A 404 -14.79 15.07 -9.35
CA TYR A 404 -13.37 15.24 -9.61
C TYR A 404 -12.66 15.98 -8.47
N ARG A 405 -11.55 15.43 -7.96
CA ARG A 405 -10.74 16.00 -6.88
C ARG A 405 -9.28 16.18 -7.30
N LYS A 406 -8.65 17.23 -6.79
CA LYS A 406 -7.24 17.60 -7.03
C LYS A 406 -6.59 18.01 -5.71
N THR A 407 -5.28 17.76 -5.58
CA THR A 407 -4.49 18.02 -4.36
C THR A 407 -3.80 19.39 -4.39
N ASP A 408 -4.41 20.38 -5.01
CA ASP A 408 -3.78 21.64 -5.46
C ASP A 408 -4.33 22.93 -4.83
N THR A 409 -5.40 22.86 -4.02
CA THR A 409 -5.77 23.93 -3.08
C THR A 409 -5.27 23.62 -1.68
N PHE A 410 -5.22 24.65 -0.80
CA PHE A 410 -4.70 24.52 0.56
C PHE A 410 -5.39 23.40 1.35
N PHE A 411 -6.72 23.35 1.29
CA PHE A 411 -7.53 22.40 2.05
C PHE A 411 -7.50 20.96 1.48
N ASP A 412 -7.62 20.77 0.16
CA ASP A 412 -7.50 19.44 -0.46
C ASP A 412 -6.04 18.95 -0.63
N SER A 413 -5.03 19.73 -0.20
CA SER A 413 -3.60 19.34 -0.25
C SER A 413 -3.27 18.05 0.52
N GLY A 414 -4.09 17.71 1.53
CA GLY A 414 -3.97 16.48 2.31
C GLY A 414 -4.57 15.22 1.65
N LEU A 415 -5.21 15.34 0.49
CA LEU A 415 -5.86 14.21 -0.18
C LEU A 415 -4.85 13.15 -0.67
N PRO A 416 -5.23 11.85 -0.73
CA PRO A 416 -4.33 10.77 -1.17
C PRO A 416 -3.90 10.79 -2.65
N GLY A 417 -4.44 11.69 -3.49
CA GLY A 417 -4.11 11.83 -4.90
C GLY A 417 -5.15 12.64 -5.69
N SER A 418 -4.82 12.99 -6.94
CA SER A 418 -5.71 13.71 -7.84
C SER A 418 -6.36 12.75 -8.85
N GLY A 419 -7.66 12.91 -9.13
CA GLY A 419 -8.39 12.05 -10.07
C GLY A 419 -9.89 12.02 -9.83
N LEU A 420 -10.60 11.30 -10.70
CA LEU A 420 -12.04 11.06 -10.59
C LEU A 420 -12.29 10.21 -9.33
N LEU A 421 -13.26 10.58 -8.50
CA LEU A 421 -13.81 9.73 -7.46
C LEU A 421 -15.17 9.20 -7.93
N VAL A 422 -15.41 7.91 -7.70
CA VAL A 422 -16.69 7.26 -8.02
C VAL A 422 -17.19 6.58 -6.76
N TYR A 423 -18.38 6.95 -6.30
CA TYR A 423 -19.01 6.39 -5.11
C TYR A 423 -20.46 6.00 -5.35
N ARG A 424 -20.93 4.98 -4.63
CA ARG A 424 -22.35 4.62 -4.56
C ARG A 424 -23.09 5.62 -3.68
N LEU A 425 -24.37 5.82 -3.98
CA LEU A 425 -25.39 6.54 -3.23
C LEU A 425 -26.65 5.66 -3.14
N ASP A 426 -26.96 5.18 -1.94
CA ASP A 426 -28.15 4.38 -1.61
C ASP A 426 -29.21 5.24 -0.91
N ALA A 427 -30.08 5.88 -1.69
CA ALA A 427 -31.10 6.82 -1.21
C ALA A 427 -32.28 6.17 -0.43
N ARG A 428 -32.10 4.93 0.05
CA ARG A 428 -33.00 4.25 0.99
C ARG A 428 -32.45 4.26 2.43
N GLN A 429 -31.18 4.60 2.59
CA GLN A 429 -30.49 4.70 3.88
C GLN A 429 -30.48 6.15 4.39
N SER A 430 -29.83 6.40 5.52
CA SER A 430 -29.73 7.75 6.11
C SER A 430 -28.43 7.86 6.89
N GLY A 431 -27.40 8.40 6.23
CA GLY A 431 -26.01 8.36 6.70
C GLY A 431 -25.35 7.00 6.50
N ASN A 432 -24.07 6.94 6.81
CA ASN A 432 -23.31 5.67 6.93
C ASN A 432 -23.21 5.20 8.38
N ALA A 433 -23.45 6.13 9.30
CA ALA A 433 -23.11 6.07 10.70
C ALA A 433 -24.18 5.32 11.53
N ASP A 434 -24.58 4.16 11.02
CA ASP A 434 -25.34 3.09 11.70
C ASP A 434 -24.95 1.69 11.12
N GLY A 435 -23.98 1.61 10.17
CA GLY A 435 -23.42 0.35 9.65
C GLY A 435 -23.85 -0.01 8.21
N PRO A 436 -23.44 -1.20 7.70
CA PRO A 436 -23.75 -1.62 6.33
C PRO A 436 -25.23 -2.01 6.15
N PRO A 437 -25.86 -1.69 5.00
CA PRO A 437 -25.27 -1.05 3.82
C PRO A 437 -25.18 0.48 3.96
N ASP A 438 -23.99 1.03 3.67
CA ASP A 438 -23.72 2.46 3.76
C ASP A 438 -24.49 3.26 2.70
N GLU A 439 -24.98 4.46 3.05
CA GLU A 439 -25.57 5.41 2.09
C GLU A 439 -24.54 5.78 1.01
N LEU A 440 -23.35 6.24 1.42
CA LEU A 440 -22.23 6.58 0.56
C LEU A 440 -21.10 5.55 0.68
N TYR A 441 -20.59 5.05 -0.45
CA TYR A 441 -19.46 4.10 -0.47
C TYR A 441 -18.53 4.36 -1.65
N LEU A 442 -17.26 4.68 -1.40
CA LEU A 442 -16.27 5.02 -2.43
C LEU A 442 -15.61 3.77 -3.04
N TYR A 443 -15.57 3.63 -4.37
CA TYR A 443 -14.97 2.46 -5.03
C TYR A 443 -13.44 2.52 -5.05
N ARG A 444 -12.80 1.45 -4.56
CA ARG A 444 -11.36 1.38 -4.27
C ARG A 444 -10.79 -0.03 -4.47
N PRO A 445 -9.50 -0.18 -4.80
CA PRO A 445 -8.86 -1.48 -4.97
C PRO A 445 -9.08 -2.39 -3.75
N ASN A 446 -9.41 -3.66 -3.99
CA ASN A 446 -9.68 -4.68 -2.96
C ASN A 446 -10.86 -4.38 -2.00
N GLY A 447 -11.69 -3.35 -2.27
CA GLY A 447 -12.87 -3.03 -1.47
C GLY A 447 -14.10 -3.88 -1.86
N THR A 448 -14.89 -4.28 -0.87
CA THR A 448 -16.22 -4.92 -1.06
C THR A 448 -17.23 -4.36 -0.05
N THR A 449 -18.48 -4.84 -0.06
CA THR A 449 -19.46 -4.55 1.00
C THR A 449 -19.08 -5.09 2.39
N THR A 450 -18.05 -5.94 2.49
CA THR A 450 -17.58 -6.58 3.74
C THR A 450 -16.08 -6.41 4.01
N VAL A 451 -15.32 -5.80 3.10
CA VAL A 451 -13.85 -5.65 3.17
C VAL A 451 -13.47 -4.21 2.83
N ASN A 452 -12.62 -3.59 3.64
CA ASN A 452 -12.29 -2.17 3.46
C ASN A 452 -11.56 -1.86 2.13
N GLY A 453 -10.55 -2.65 1.77
CA GLY A 453 -9.70 -2.34 0.62
C GLY A 453 -8.76 -1.15 0.85
N LEU A 454 -8.24 -0.58 -0.23
CA LEU A 454 -7.22 0.46 -0.24
C LEU A 454 -7.84 1.84 -0.50
N ILE A 455 -8.48 2.45 0.51
CA ILE A 455 -9.22 3.71 0.39
C ILE A 455 -8.39 4.87 -0.20
N ASN A 456 -7.09 4.93 0.10
CA ASN A 456 -6.17 5.92 -0.47
C ASN A 456 -5.97 5.80 -2.00
N GLN A 457 -6.28 4.65 -2.59
CA GLN A 457 -6.15 4.39 -4.04
C GLN A 457 -7.51 4.46 -4.77
N ALA A 458 -8.51 5.13 -4.19
CA ALA A 458 -9.85 5.26 -4.77
C ALA A 458 -9.92 6.09 -6.05
N HIS A 459 -8.97 7.00 -6.28
CA HIS A 459 -8.99 7.92 -7.42
C HIS A 459 -8.65 7.24 -8.77
N TYR A 460 -9.27 7.73 -9.84
CA TYR A 460 -9.12 7.22 -11.21
C TYR A 460 -8.56 8.33 -12.11
N SER A 461 -7.41 8.07 -12.74
CA SER A 461 -6.81 8.90 -13.80
C SER A 461 -5.76 8.08 -14.57
N GLN A 462 -5.20 8.65 -15.63
CA GLN A 462 -4.01 8.09 -16.28
C GLN A 462 -2.80 8.04 -15.32
N GLN A 463 -2.53 9.09 -14.53
CA GLN A 463 -1.47 9.06 -13.51
C GLN A 463 -1.65 7.95 -12.45
N SER A 464 -2.89 7.62 -12.05
CA SER A 464 -3.13 6.54 -11.07
C SER A 464 -3.12 5.13 -11.67
N GLY A 465 -3.04 5.01 -13.01
CA GLY A 465 -3.14 3.76 -13.75
C GLY A 465 -4.54 3.13 -13.71
N ARG A 466 -5.55 3.84 -13.19
CA ARG A 466 -6.93 3.36 -13.05
C ARG A 466 -7.83 4.18 -13.97
N THR A 467 -7.87 3.81 -15.24
CA THR A 467 -8.58 4.55 -16.31
C THR A 467 -9.98 4.01 -16.62
N GLU A 468 -10.47 3.03 -15.86
CA GLU A 468 -11.77 2.38 -16.04
C GLU A 468 -12.37 1.90 -14.71
N ILE A 469 -13.71 1.93 -14.61
CA ILE A 469 -14.51 1.06 -13.73
C ILE A 469 -15.70 0.47 -14.50
N SER A 470 -15.77 -0.85 -14.54
CA SER A 470 -16.76 -1.64 -15.28
C SER A 470 -17.11 -2.93 -14.53
N GLU A 471 -18.05 -3.75 -15.03
CA GLU A 471 -18.28 -5.12 -14.48
C GLU A 471 -17.18 -6.13 -14.87
N PHE A 472 -16.11 -5.67 -15.53
CA PHE A 472 -14.86 -6.42 -15.72
C PHE A 472 -13.77 -6.03 -14.69
N THR A 473 -13.75 -4.78 -14.21
CA THR A 473 -12.69 -4.31 -13.29
C THR A 473 -12.83 -4.88 -11.87
N THR A 474 -11.74 -4.84 -11.09
CA THR A 474 -11.76 -5.13 -9.65
C THR A 474 -11.34 -3.86 -8.88
N PRO A 475 -12.23 -3.23 -8.09
CA PRO A 475 -13.65 -3.54 -7.94
C PRO A 475 -14.46 -3.25 -9.23
N SER A 476 -15.63 -3.86 -9.33
CA SER A 476 -16.68 -3.37 -10.23
C SER A 476 -17.61 -2.38 -9.51
N GLY A 477 -18.58 -1.79 -10.22
CA GLY A 477 -19.59 -0.89 -9.64
C GLY A 477 -20.66 -1.61 -8.81
N PHE A 478 -20.29 -2.50 -7.90
CA PHE A 478 -21.24 -3.35 -7.17
C PHE A 478 -22.23 -2.55 -6.32
N THR A 479 -23.51 -2.92 -6.40
CA THR A 479 -24.63 -2.35 -5.64
C THR A 479 -24.51 -2.56 -4.12
N SER A 480 -25.37 -1.95 -3.29
CA SER A 480 -25.28 -2.13 -1.83
C SER A 480 -25.60 -3.56 -1.33
N THR A 481 -26.01 -4.50 -2.20
CA THR A 481 -26.05 -5.95 -1.91
C THR A 481 -24.81 -6.72 -2.41
N GLY A 482 -23.80 -6.05 -2.96
CA GLY A 482 -22.64 -6.70 -3.59
C GLY A 482 -22.93 -7.36 -4.95
N ALA A 483 -24.10 -7.12 -5.55
CA ALA A 483 -24.44 -7.59 -6.88
C ALA A 483 -24.03 -6.58 -7.96
N ALA A 484 -23.78 -7.03 -9.19
CA ALA A 484 -23.50 -6.17 -10.35
C ALA A 484 -24.54 -5.05 -10.49
N GLY A 485 -24.07 -3.84 -10.78
CA GLY A 485 -24.86 -2.62 -10.84
C GLY A 485 -24.79 -1.88 -12.19
N GLY A 486 -23.95 -2.30 -13.12
CA GLY A 486 -23.95 -1.80 -14.50
C GLY A 486 -23.20 -0.49 -14.73
N LEU A 487 -22.28 -0.15 -13.82
CA LEU A 487 -21.36 0.97 -14.01
C LEU A 487 -20.43 0.66 -15.18
N ASN A 488 -20.24 1.62 -16.10
CA ASN A 488 -19.35 1.48 -17.23
C ASN A 488 -18.74 2.85 -17.58
N ILE A 489 -17.67 3.21 -16.86
CA ILE A 489 -16.87 4.41 -17.08
C ILE A 489 -15.48 3.99 -17.54
N TYR A 490 -15.01 4.49 -18.67
CA TYR A 490 -13.72 4.12 -19.29
C TYR A 490 -13.08 5.32 -19.99
N ASP A 491 -11.85 5.16 -20.48
CA ASP A 491 -11.10 6.22 -21.18
C ASP A 491 -10.99 7.51 -20.33
N ILE A 492 -10.74 7.34 -19.03
CA ILE A 492 -10.54 8.44 -18.09
C ILE A 492 -9.18 9.09 -18.38
N SER A 493 -9.13 10.42 -18.45
CA SER A 493 -7.94 11.18 -18.83
C SER A 493 -6.90 11.35 -17.71
N GLU A 494 -5.82 12.06 -18.01
CA GLU A 494 -4.99 12.72 -17.00
C GLU A 494 -5.83 13.68 -16.14
N ALA A 495 -5.43 13.84 -14.88
CA ALA A 495 -6.02 14.75 -13.90
C ALA A 495 -5.48 16.20 -14.04
N ASP A 496 -5.82 16.87 -15.15
CA ASP A 496 -5.46 18.28 -15.44
C ASP A 496 -6.48 19.28 -14.86
N ASP A 497 -6.70 20.46 -15.45
CA ASP A 497 -7.72 21.41 -14.98
C ASP A 497 -9.15 20.84 -15.09
N THR A 498 -9.38 20.00 -16.11
CA THR A 498 -10.60 19.22 -16.27
C THR A 498 -10.26 17.76 -16.54
N ILE A 499 -10.90 16.84 -15.83
CA ILE A 499 -10.85 15.42 -16.18
C ILE A 499 -11.97 15.09 -17.18
N THR A 500 -11.67 14.20 -18.12
CA THR A 500 -12.64 13.70 -19.10
C THR A 500 -12.75 12.19 -19.04
N PHE A 501 -13.91 11.63 -19.39
CA PHE A 501 -14.17 10.19 -19.37
C PHE A 501 -15.32 9.82 -20.30
N LYS A 502 -15.41 8.56 -20.70
CA LYS A 502 -16.55 8.00 -21.45
C LYS A 502 -17.46 7.19 -20.54
N VAL A 503 -18.76 7.23 -20.80
CA VAL A 503 -19.78 6.41 -20.13
C VAL A 503 -20.56 5.62 -21.18
N LYS A 504 -20.86 4.36 -20.86
CA LYS A 504 -21.83 3.52 -21.58
C LYS A 504 -23.05 3.28 -20.68
N ILE A 505 -24.25 3.56 -21.19
CA ILE A 505 -25.52 3.28 -20.50
C ILE A 505 -26.20 2.09 -21.18
N SER A 506 -26.34 0.99 -20.44
CA SER A 506 -26.95 -0.26 -20.91
C SER A 506 -27.52 -1.06 -19.74
N ASP A 507 -28.40 -2.02 -20.04
CA ASP A 507 -28.93 -3.01 -19.08
C ASP A 507 -28.19 -4.38 -19.18
N ILE A 508 -27.16 -4.43 -20.03
CA ILE A 508 -26.26 -5.57 -20.26
C ILE A 508 -24.85 -5.06 -20.56
N GLN A 509 -23.82 -5.74 -20.08
CA GLN A 509 -22.43 -5.28 -20.17
C GLN A 509 -21.49 -6.45 -20.43
N LEU A 510 -20.66 -6.35 -21.48
CA LEU A 510 -19.71 -7.41 -21.82
C LEU A 510 -18.57 -7.42 -20.79
N THR A 511 -18.21 -8.61 -20.30
CA THR A 511 -17.12 -8.77 -19.33
C THR A 511 -15.98 -9.63 -19.84
N TYR A 512 -16.18 -10.44 -20.89
CA TYR A 512 -15.10 -11.08 -21.62
C TYR A 512 -15.54 -11.46 -23.05
N PRO A 513 -14.74 -11.22 -24.11
CA PRO A 513 -13.46 -10.50 -24.09
C PRO A 513 -13.66 -9.01 -23.77
N HIS A 514 -12.62 -8.36 -23.27
CA HIS A 514 -12.63 -6.94 -22.90
C HIS A 514 -11.68 -6.10 -23.77
N GLY A 515 -10.58 -6.69 -24.21
CA GLY A 515 -9.61 -6.11 -25.12
C GLY A 515 -8.16 -6.58 -24.86
N GLY A 516 -7.35 -6.56 -25.92
CA GLY A 516 -5.94 -6.96 -25.87
C GLY A 516 -5.67 -8.47 -25.81
N GLU A 517 -6.71 -9.31 -25.73
CA GLU A 517 -6.53 -10.76 -25.80
C GLU A 517 -6.07 -11.21 -27.19
N THR A 518 -5.39 -12.36 -27.27
CA THR A 518 -5.17 -13.07 -28.53
C THR A 518 -5.94 -14.38 -28.51
N TRP A 519 -6.86 -14.53 -29.46
CA TRP A 519 -7.64 -15.73 -29.70
C TRP A 519 -7.15 -16.43 -30.96
N PHE A 520 -7.43 -17.74 -31.04
CA PHE A 520 -7.17 -18.56 -32.21
C PHE A 520 -8.48 -19.01 -32.85
N SER A 521 -8.45 -19.25 -34.14
CA SER A 521 -9.56 -19.84 -34.89
C SER A 521 -9.64 -21.36 -34.65
N GLY A 522 -10.81 -21.95 -34.87
CA GLY A 522 -11.09 -23.36 -34.57
C GLY A 522 -11.26 -23.69 -33.08
N ASP A 523 -10.70 -22.88 -32.18
CA ASP A 523 -10.91 -22.97 -30.74
C ASP A 523 -12.38 -22.80 -30.34
N ASN A 524 -12.68 -23.24 -29.11
CA ASN A 524 -13.91 -22.86 -28.41
C ASN A 524 -13.57 -21.74 -27.41
N LYS A 525 -14.30 -20.60 -27.47
CA LYS A 525 -14.09 -19.45 -26.58
C LYS A 525 -15.37 -19.15 -25.80
N THR A 526 -15.27 -18.97 -24.49
CA THR A 526 -16.41 -18.52 -23.67
C THR A 526 -16.47 -17.00 -23.69
N ILE A 527 -17.64 -16.45 -24.01
CA ILE A 527 -17.99 -15.03 -23.92
C ILE A 527 -18.77 -14.86 -22.60
N THR A 528 -18.51 -13.80 -21.83
CA THR A 528 -19.22 -13.53 -20.57
C THR A 528 -19.75 -12.10 -20.48
N TRP A 529 -20.82 -11.91 -19.71
CA TRP A 529 -21.45 -10.61 -19.50
C TRP A 529 -22.16 -10.52 -18.14
N ALA A 530 -22.34 -9.30 -17.66
CA ALA A 530 -23.27 -8.96 -16.58
C ALA A 530 -24.57 -8.40 -17.16
N SER A 531 -25.70 -8.55 -16.47
CA SER A 531 -26.96 -7.89 -16.85
C SER A 531 -27.85 -7.63 -15.64
N LYS A 532 -28.62 -6.54 -15.74
CA LYS A 532 -29.67 -6.10 -14.80
C LYS A 532 -30.75 -7.15 -14.53
N SER A 533 -30.90 -8.11 -15.45
CA SER A 533 -31.81 -9.25 -15.33
C SER A 533 -31.10 -10.51 -15.81
N THR A 534 -31.30 -11.64 -15.13
CA THR A 534 -30.84 -12.98 -15.56
C THR A 534 -31.92 -13.74 -16.32
N GLN A 535 -32.95 -13.04 -16.79
CA GLN A 535 -34.05 -13.59 -17.57
C GLN A 535 -34.00 -13.07 -19.02
N GLY A 536 -34.72 -13.76 -19.92
CA GLY A 536 -34.78 -13.40 -21.33
C GLY A 536 -33.66 -14.01 -22.16
N THR A 537 -33.34 -13.34 -23.28
CA THR A 537 -32.40 -13.84 -24.30
C THR A 537 -31.55 -12.70 -24.87
N VAL A 538 -30.40 -13.07 -25.43
CA VAL A 538 -29.43 -12.15 -26.02
C VAL A 538 -29.11 -12.54 -27.46
N ASN A 539 -28.74 -11.54 -28.27
CA ASN A 539 -27.99 -11.76 -29.50
C ASN A 539 -26.51 -11.47 -29.26
N LEU A 540 -25.64 -12.24 -29.91
CA LEU A 540 -24.19 -12.09 -29.90
C LEU A 540 -23.69 -11.98 -31.33
N LYS A 541 -22.85 -10.97 -31.60
CA LYS A 541 -22.23 -10.71 -32.90
C LYS A 541 -20.74 -10.48 -32.75
N TYR A 542 -19.96 -10.73 -33.80
CA TYR A 542 -18.57 -10.32 -33.92
C TYR A 542 -18.34 -9.40 -35.11
N SER A 543 -17.33 -8.54 -34.99
CA SER A 543 -16.75 -7.73 -36.05
C SER A 543 -15.28 -8.12 -36.20
N ILE A 544 -14.77 -8.06 -37.42
CA ILE A 544 -13.34 -8.22 -37.77
C ILE A 544 -12.67 -6.88 -38.11
N ASP A 545 -13.42 -5.78 -38.03
CA ASP A 545 -13.16 -4.48 -38.66
C ASP A 545 -13.50 -3.29 -37.73
N GLY A 546 -13.26 -3.43 -36.42
CA GLY A 546 -13.43 -2.34 -35.45
C GLY A 546 -14.89 -1.95 -35.14
N GLY A 547 -15.87 -2.69 -35.67
CA GLY A 547 -17.30 -2.44 -35.52
C GLY A 547 -18.01 -1.89 -36.77
N ASP A 548 -17.30 -1.74 -37.90
CA ASP A 548 -17.88 -1.28 -39.17
C ASP A 548 -18.87 -2.31 -39.77
N SER A 549 -18.60 -3.61 -39.63
CA SER A 549 -19.53 -4.69 -40.02
C SER A 549 -19.64 -5.79 -38.96
N TRP A 550 -20.81 -6.45 -38.92
CA TRP A 550 -21.16 -7.40 -37.86
C TRP A 550 -21.74 -8.71 -38.41
N MET A 551 -21.20 -9.82 -37.92
CA MET A 551 -21.60 -11.20 -38.23
C MET A 551 -22.17 -11.87 -36.98
N ASP A 552 -23.21 -12.69 -37.14
CA ASP A 552 -23.87 -13.35 -36.00
C ASP A 552 -23.02 -14.50 -35.41
N ILE A 553 -22.83 -14.49 -34.09
CA ILE A 553 -22.31 -15.63 -33.30
C ILE A 553 -23.49 -16.50 -32.86
N ALA A 554 -24.52 -15.88 -32.28
CA ALA A 554 -25.70 -16.55 -31.76
C ALA A 554 -26.91 -15.60 -31.76
N HIS A 555 -28.09 -16.15 -32.07
CA HIS A 555 -29.35 -15.41 -32.03
C HIS A 555 -30.31 -16.03 -31.00
N GLY A 556 -30.85 -15.22 -30.08
CA GLY A 556 -31.78 -15.66 -29.04
C GLY A 556 -31.17 -16.64 -28.03
N ALA A 557 -29.87 -16.53 -27.75
CA ALA A 557 -29.21 -17.33 -26.72
C ALA A 557 -29.79 -16.98 -25.33
N PRO A 558 -29.85 -17.92 -24.37
CA PRO A 558 -30.30 -17.62 -23.00
C PRO A 558 -29.46 -16.51 -22.35
N ASN A 559 -30.09 -15.64 -21.56
CA ASN A 559 -29.40 -14.59 -20.81
C ASN A 559 -28.72 -15.16 -19.53
N SER A 560 -27.79 -16.11 -19.72
CA SER A 560 -27.13 -16.90 -18.67
C SER A 560 -25.84 -16.29 -18.11
N GLY A 561 -25.46 -15.07 -18.53
CA GLY A 561 -24.18 -14.43 -18.17
C GLY A 561 -22.95 -15.02 -18.88
N SER A 562 -23.11 -16.10 -19.63
CA SER A 562 -22.07 -16.67 -20.49
C SER A 562 -22.62 -17.48 -21.66
N TYR A 563 -21.82 -17.59 -22.72
CA TYR A 563 -22.05 -18.39 -23.93
C TYR A 563 -20.72 -18.92 -24.48
N THR A 564 -20.63 -20.21 -24.79
CA THR A 564 -19.46 -20.76 -25.49
C THR A 564 -19.65 -20.65 -27.00
N TRP A 565 -18.84 -19.81 -27.63
CA TRP A 565 -18.66 -19.79 -29.07
C TRP A 565 -17.81 -21.01 -29.46
N TYR A 566 -18.45 -22.01 -30.05
CA TYR A 566 -17.78 -23.21 -30.54
C TYR A 566 -17.20 -22.97 -31.93
N ASN A 567 -15.97 -23.46 -32.17
CA ASN A 567 -15.25 -23.35 -33.44
C ASN A 567 -15.26 -21.91 -33.99
N VAL A 568 -14.47 -21.02 -33.36
CA VAL A 568 -14.31 -19.63 -33.81
C VAL A 568 -13.90 -19.62 -35.30
N PRO A 569 -14.56 -18.84 -36.19
CA PRO A 569 -14.31 -18.85 -37.62
C PRO A 569 -12.89 -18.42 -37.99
N ASP A 570 -12.36 -19.01 -39.05
CA ASP A 570 -11.02 -18.78 -39.59
C ASP A 570 -10.87 -17.37 -40.18
N HIS A 571 -10.21 -16.48 -39.42
CA HIS A 571 -9.88 -15.11 -39.80
C HIS A 571 -8.56 -14.66 -39.16
N ASN A 572 -7.89 -13.68 -39.77
CA ASN A 572 -6.80 -12.92 -39.17
C ASN A 572 -7.24 -11.45 -39.00
N SER A 573 -7.35 -10.94 -37.77
CA SER A 573 -7.58 -9.51 -37.50
C SER A 573 -7.12 -9.10 -36.10
N GLU A 574 -6.56 -7.89 -35.98
CA GLU A 574 -6.18 -7.24 -34.72
C GLU A 574 -7.26 -6.26 -34.21
N ASN A 575 -8.40 -6.15 -34.91
CA ASN A 575 -9.48 -5.19 -34.63
C ASN A 575 -10.79 -5.89 -34.22
N MET A 576 -10.70 -7.08 -33.63
CA MET A 576 -11.88 -7.87 -33.28
C MET A 576 -12.72 -7.17 -32.22
N HIS A 577 -14.03 -7.19 -32.43
CA HIS A 577 -14.99 -6.79 -31.42
C HIS A 577 -16.12 -7.83 -31.31
N ILE A 578 -16.70 -7.92 -30.13
CA ILE A 578 -17.93 -8.67 -29.85
C ILE A 578 -18.98 -7.68 -29.34
N GLN A 579 -20.18 -7.77 -29.88
CA GLN A 579 -21.35 -7.02 -29.44
C GLN A 579 -22.37 -7.99 -28.84
N ILE A 580 -22.96 -7.59 -27.72
CA ILE A 580 -24.09 -8.25 -27.08
C ILE A 580 -25.32 -7.34 -27.07
N THR A 581 -26.49 -7.90 -27.35
CA THR A 581 -27.78 -7.19 -27.36
C THR A 581 -28.78 -7.92 -26.47
N LEU A 582 -29.40 -7.22 -25.51
CA LEU A 582 -30.46 -7.77 -24.68
C LEU A 582 -31.83 -7.60 -25.36
N LEU A 583 -32.43 -8.71 -25.81
CA LEU A 583 -33.64 -8.68 -26.68
C LEU A 583 -34.94 -8.24 -25.98
N SER A 584 -34.91 -7.93 -24.69
CA SER A 584 -36.08 -7.41 -23.96
C SER A 584 -36.25 -5.89 -24.03
N ASN A 585 -35.19 -5.17 -24.42
CA ASN A 585 -35.15 -3.70 -24.47
C ASN A 585 -34.18 -3.13 -25.53
N ASP A 586 -33.57 -4.00 -26.35
CA ASP A 586 -32.57 -3.67 -27.37
C ASP A 586 -31.33 -2.90 -26.83
N HIS A 587 -31.06 -2.96 -25.52
CA HIS A 587 -29.83 -2.40 -24.95
C HIS A 587 -28.61 -3.22 -25.39
N THR A 588 -27.54 -2.54 -25.77
CA THR A 588 -26.33 -3.16 -26.34
C THR A 588 -25.06 -2.76 -25.60
N ASP A 589 -24.07 -3.65 -25.57
CA ASP A 589 -22.70 -3.32 -25.22
C ASP A 589 -21.70 -4.07 -26.12
N SER A 590 -20.43 -3.66 -26.07
CA SER A 590 -19.28 -4.28 -26.74
C SER A 590 -18.05 -4.26 -25.83
N ASN A 591 -17.00 -5.00 -26.19
CA ASN A 591 -15.66 -4.74 -25.67
C ASN A 591 -15.25 -3.26 -25.92
N VAL A 592 -14.37 -2.74 -25.06
CA VAL A 592 -13.93 -1.33 -25.09
C VAL A 592 -12.69 -1.15 -25.96
N TYR A 593 -11.76 -2.11 -25.91
CA TYR A 593 -10.55 -2.14 -26.72
C TYR A 593 -10.59 -3.38 -27.62
N PRO A 594 -10.01 -3.34 -28.84
CA PRO A 594 -10.01 -4.50 -29.74
C PRO A 594 -9.23 -5.67 -29.15
N PHE A 595 -9.57 -6.89 -29.56
CA PHE A 595 -8.75 -8.09 -29.37
C PHE A 595 -8.27 -8.64 -30.72
N SER A 596 -7.33 -9.59 -30.69
CA SER A 596 -6.79 -10.22 -31.90
C SER A 596 -7.35 -11.62 -32.09
N LEU A 597 -7.64 -11.99 -33.34
CA LEU A 597 -7.95 -13.35 -33.77
C LEU A 597 -6.93 -13.78 -34.84
N ILE A 598 -6.35 -14.97 -34.65
CA ILE A 598 -5.37 -15.58 -35.53
C ILE A 598 -5.93 -16.89 -36.10
N GLY A 599 -6.04 -16.99 -37.41
CA GLY A 599 -6.40 -18.20 -38.16
C GLY A 599 -5.18 -19.06 -38.51
N GLU A 600 -4.11 -18.41 -38.96
CA GLU A 600 -2.84 -19.06 -39.29
C GLU A 600 -1.65 -18.29 -38.71
N LEU A 601 -0.62 -19.00 -38.26
CA LEU A 601 0.63 -18.38 -37.81
C LEU A 601 1.39 -17.82 -39.02
N ALA A 602 1.67 -16.52 -38.99
CA ALA A 602 2.52 -15.89 -40.00
C ALA A 602 3.92 -16.53 -40.04
N THR A 603 4.46 -16.70 -41.24
CA THR A 603 5.84 -17.15 -41.45
C THR A 603 6.83 -16.16 -40.83
N PRO A 604 7.77 -16.59 -39.97
CA PRO A 604 8.77 -15.69 -39.40
C PRO A 604 9.65 -15.03 -40.47
N THR A 605 9.98 -13.76 -40.28
CA THR A 605 10.96 -13.06 -41.15
C THR A 605 12.36 -13.22 -40.57
N ALA A 606 13.29 -13.78 -41.33
CA ALA A 606 14.70 -13.87 -40.94
C ALA A 606 15.36 -12.49 -40.84
N LEU A 607 16.25 -12.28 -39.85
CA LEU A 607 16.93 -10.99 -39.62
C LEU A 607 18.46 -11.11 -39.65
N TYR A 608 19.04 -12.12 -39.00
CA TYR A 608 20.50 -12.34 -39.03
C TYR A 608 20.86 -13.82 -38.90
N PRO A 609 21.88 -14.33 -39.62
CA PRO A 609 22.59 -13.66 -40.72
C PRO A 609 21.70 -13.38 -41.93
N GLU A 610 22.02 -12.32 -42.68
CA GLU A 610 21.39 -12.02 -43.97
C GLU A 610 21.67 -13.15 -44.99
N ASN A 611 20.76 -13.35 -45.96
CA ASN A 611 20.91 -14.44 -46.93
C ASN A 611 22.14 -14.24 -47.83
N GLY A 612 23.04 -15.23 -47.84
CA GLY A 612 24.30 -15.20 -48.58
C GLY A 612 25.42 -14.44 -47.88
N ALA A 613 25.25 -14.01 -46.62
CA ALA A 613 26.28 -13.30 -45.87
C ALA A 613 27.57 -14.11 -45.76
N THR A 614 28.72 -13.46 -45.98
CA THR A 614 30.06 -14.04 -45.77
C THR A 614 30.66 -13.56 -44.45
N ASP A 615 31.77 -14.18 -44.06
CA ASP A 615 32.58 -13.78 -42.90
C ASP A 615 31.80 -13.78 -41.56
N VAL A 616 30.71 -14.56 -41.52
CA VAL A 616 29.88 -14.74 -40.33
C VAL A 616 30.69 -15.48 -39.24
N PRO A 617 30.56 -15.12 -37.96
CA PRO A 617 31.16 -15.86 -36.85
C PRO A 617 30.90 -17.39 -36.93
N THR A 618 31.81 -18.22 -36.42
CA THR A 618 31.60 -19.67 -36.25
C THR A 618 30.67 -20.01 -35.08
N ASN A 619 30.25 -19.00 -34.31
CA ASN A 619 29.29 -19.05 -33.21
C ASN A 619 28.25 -17.91 -33.30
N PRO A 620 27.47 -17.81 -34.39
CA PRO A 620 26.55 -16.70 -34.58
C PRO A 620 25.31 -16.86 -33.68
N GLN A 621 24.74 -15.74 -33.23
CA GLN A 621 23.38 -15.72 -32.69
C GLN A 621 22.42 -15.44 -33.85
N ILE A 622 21.74 -16.49 -34.33
CA ILE A 622 20.70 -16.37 -35.37
C ILE A 622 19.53 -15.57 -34.79
N THR A 623 18.90 -14.70 -35.58
CA THR A 623 17.73 -13.90 -35.14
C THR A 623 16.66 -13.81 -36.24
N TRP A 624 15.40 -13.70 -35.80
CA TRP A 624 14.23 -13.50 -36.66
C TRP A 624 13.23 -12.56 -36.00
N GLN A 625 12.25 -12.06 -36.76
CA GLN A 625 11.14 -11.27 -36.23
C GLN A 625 10.19 -12.19 -35.44
N ALA A 626 9.79 -11.76 -34.25
CA ALA A 626 8.81 -12.49 -33.45
C ALA A 626 7.44 -12.48 -34.13
N VAL A 627 6.77 -13.64 -34.15
CA VAL A 627 5.43 -13.84 -34.72
C VAL A 627 4.38 -13.71 -33.60
N PRO A 628 3.37 -12.84 -33.72
CA PRO A 628 2.27 -12.77 -32.77
C PRO A 628 1.57 -14.12 -32.58
N GLY A 629 1.21 -14.45 -31.34
CA GLY A 629 0.59 -15.74 -30.99
C GLY A 629 1.52 -16.97 -30.97
N ALA A 630 2.77 -16.87 -31.42
CA ALA A 630 3.71 -18.00 -31.37
C ALA A 630 4.13 -18.33 -29.93
N THR A 631 3.86 -19.56 -29.48
CA THR A 631 4.32 -20.09 -28.18
C THR A 631 5.70 -20.76 -28.27
N GLY A 632 6.27 -20.88 -29.47
CA GLY A 632 7.65 -21.29 -29.70
C GLY A 632 8.02 -21.30 -31.18
N TYR A 633 9.21 -21.81 -31.51
CA TYR A 633 9.71 -21.89 -32.89
C TYR A 633 10.33 -23.25 -33.21
N HIS A 634 10.18 -23.68 -34.46
CA HIS A 634 10.94 -24.80 -35.05
C HIS A 634 12.13 -24.22 -35.81
N PHE A 635 13.34 -24.36 -35.28
CA PHE A 635 14.58 -23.89 -35.90
C PHE A 635 15.39 -25.05 -36.50
N GLN A 636 15.94 -24.86 -37.70
CA GLN A 636 16.81 -25.84 -38.37
C GLN A 636 18.08 -25.19 -38.93
N LEU A 637 19.22 -25.88 -38.82
CA LEU A 637 20.52 -25.55 -39.43
C LEU A 637 21.19 -26.81 -39.99
N SER A 638 21.79 -26.71 -41.18
CA SER A 638 22.53 -27.80 -41.83
C SER A 638 23.63 -27.26 -42.77
N PRO A 639 24.71 -28.01 -43.06
CA PRO A 639 25.60 -27.68 -44.17
C PRO A 639 24.95 -27.86 -45.56
N ASN A 640 23.80 -28.53 -45.66
CA ASN A 640 23.10 -28.81 -46.92
C ASN A 640 21.70 -28.17 -46.95
N GLU A 641 21.28 -27.71 -48.14
CA GLU A 641 19.97 -27.08 -48.37
C GLU A 641 18.77 -28.03 -48.17
N ASP A 642 18.98 -29.35 -48.27
CA ASP A 642 17.98 -30.38 -47.97
C ASP A 642 17.81 -30.65 -46.46
N PHE A 643 18.60 -29.97 -45.62
CA PHE A 643 18.69 -30.14 -44.17
C PHE A 643 19.15 -31.54 -43.71
N SER A 644 19.88 -32.28 -44.57
CA SER A 644 20.39 -33.62 -44.31
C SER A 644 21.92 -33.72 -44.52
N PRO A 645 22.74 -33.91 -43.47
CA PRO A 645 22.37 -34.08 -42.07
C PRO A 645 21.97 -32.77 -41.40
N SER A 646 20.98 -32.84 -40.50
CA SER A 646 20.65 -31.74 -39.59
C SER A 646 21.80 -31.53 -38.60
N LEU A 647 22.37 -30.32 -38.56
CA LEU A 647 23.29 -29.91 -37.50
C LEU A 647 22.55 -29.44 -36.25
N TYR A 648 21.46 -28.69 -36.44
CA TYR A 648 20.47 -28.36 -35.41
C TYR A 648 19.06 -28.56 -35.96
N ASN A 649 18.18 -29.11 -35.12
CA ASN A 649 16.75 -29.28 -35.39
C ASN A 649 16.01 -29.19 -34.05
N VAL A 650 15.59 -27.97 -33.69
CA VAL A 650 15.04 -27.64 -32.36
C VAL A 650 13.56 -27.31 -32.51
N LEU A 651 12.73 -27.98 -31.71
CA LEU A 651 11.27 -27.80 -31.66
C LEU A 651 10.89 -27.04 -30.39
N GLY A 652 9.92 -26.13 -30.48
CA GLY A 652 9.41 -25.38 -29.32
C GLY A 652 10.40 -24.39 -28.71
N HIS A 653 11.39 -23.91 -29.49
CA HIS A 653 12.37 -22.93 -29.02
C HIS A 653 11.70 -21.65 -28.54
N GLN A 654 12.18 -21.08 -27.44
CA GLN A 654 11.57 -19.93 -26.76
C GLN A 654 12.30 -18.64 -27.12
N GLY A 655 11.54 -17.62 -27.53
CA GLY A 655 12.08 -16.36 -28.04
C GLY A 655 12.56 -16.43 -29.50
N ASN A 656 12.97 -15.28 -30.03
CA ASN A 656 13.24 -15.07 -31.46
C ASN A 656 14.73 -15.03 -31.84
N THR A 657 15.59 -15.60 -30.99
CA THR A 657 17.05 -15.68 -31.21
C THR A 657 17.57 -17.06 -30.82
N PHE A 658 18.59 -17.57 -31.54
CA PHE A 658 19.19 -18.88 -31.27
C PHE A 658 20.72 -18.82 -31.36
N GLN A 659 21.42 -19.16 -30.27
CA GLN A 659 22.88 -19.17 -30.21
C GLN A 659 23.46 -20.47 -30.80
N ILE A 660 24.26 -20.35 -31.85
CA ILE A 660 24.99 -21.45 -32.49
C ILE A 660 26.42 -21.53 -31.96
N SER A 661 27.07 -22.69 -32.07
CA SER A 661 28.46 -22.90 -31.70
C SER A 661 29.09 -23.99 -32.59
N ARG A 662 30.41 -24.03 -32.66
CA ARG A 662 31.21 -25.10 -33.29
C ARG A 662 30.93 -25.32 -34.78
N LEU A 663 30.58 -24.26 -35.51
CA LEU A 663 30.63 -24.30 -36.97
C LEU A 663 32.07 -24.42 -37.46
N GLN A 664 32.25 -25.07 -38.60
CA GLN A 664 33.54 -25.09 -39.30
C GLN A 664 33.78 -23.70 -39.92
N THR A 665 35.03 -23.28 -40.04
CA THR A 665 35.41 -22.04 -40.75
C THR A 665 35.21 -22.19 -42.25
N TYR A 666 35.07 -21.07 -42.97
CA TYR A 666 34.97 -21.03 -44.43
C TYR A 666 33.93 -21.99 -45.05
N THR A 667 32.85 -22.26 -44.31
CA THR A 667 31.86 -23.29 -44.63
C THR A 667 30.48 -22.66 -44.76
N GLN A 668 29.77 -23.02 -45.83
CA GLN A 668 28.39 -22.56 -46.03
C GLN A 668 27.41 -23.41 -45.21
N TYR A 669 26.44 -22.75 -44.60
CA TYR A 669 25.33 -23.35 -43.87
C TYR A 669 24.00 -22.78 -44.35
N TYR A 670 22.96 -23.59 -44.25
CA TYR A 670 21.58 -23.29 -44.60
C TYR A 670 20.72 -23.35 -43.33
N TRP A 671 19.90 -22.33 -43.11
CA TRP A 671 19.02 -22.23 -41.94
C TRP A 671 17.62 -21.78 -42.30
N ARG A 672 16.65 -22.17 -41.47
CA ARG A 672 15.26 -21.72 -41.55
C ARG A 672 14.56 -21.86 -40.21
N VAL A 673 13.47 -21.11 -40.04
CA VAL A 673 12.65 -21.13 -38.83
C VAL A 673 11.16 -21.03 -39.16
N ALA A 674 10.32 -21.75 -38.41
CA ALA A 674 8.87 -21.66 -38.43
C ALA A 674 8.34 -21.29 -37.04
N ALA A 675 7.22 -20.58 -36.97
CA ALA A 675 6.51 -20.31 -35.72
C ALA A 675 5.66 -21.53 -35.31
N MET A 676 5.49 -21.75 -34.02
CA MET A 676 4.68 -22.82 -33.44
C MET A 676 3.73 -22.24 -32.39
N ALA A 677 2.50 -22.77 -32.35
CA ALA A 677 1.50 -22.54 -31.30
C ALA A 677 0.55 -23.75 -31.23
N ASP A 678 -0.44 -23.72 -30.35
CA ASP A 678 -1.37 -24.85 -30.18
C ASP A 678 -2.25 -25.11 -31.42
N VAL A 679 -2.43 -24.09 -32.29
CA VAL A 679 -3.05 -24.23 -33.63
C VAL A 679 -2.20 -25.01 -34.63
N GLY A 680 -0.89 -25.17 -34.40
CA GLY A 680 0.03 -25.84 -35.31
C GLY A 680 1.33 -25.08 -35.56
N THR A 681 1.89 -25.25 -36.75
CA THR A 681 3.19 -24.69 -37.15
C THR A 681 3.02 -23.91 -38.46
N SER A 682 3.60 -22.72 -38.55
CA SER A 682 3.61 -21.93 -39.79
C SER A 682 4.41 -22.66 -40.89
N PRO A 683 4.35 -22.21 -42.15
CA PRO A 683 5.43 -22.48 -43.09
C PRO A 683 6.78 -22.05 -42.49
N PHE A 684 7.86 -22.72 -42.89
CA PHE A 684 9.19 -22.20 -42.65
C PHE A 684 9.39 -20.89 -43.43
N CYS A 685 10.23 -20.00 -42.90
CA CYS A 685 10.79 -18.91 -43.70
C CYS A 685 11.54 -19.47 -44.92
N GLU A 686 11.69 -18.63 -45.95
CA GLU A 686 12.58 -18.91 -47.09
C GLU A 686 13.95 -19.38 -46.57
N THR A 687 14.53 -20.40 -47.19
CA THR A 687 15.81 -20.96 -46.76
C THR A 687 16.90 -19.89 -46.85
N GLN A 688 17.43 -19.50 -45.71
CA GLN A 688 18.54 -18.57 -45.60
C GLN A 688 19.85 -19.34 -45.70
N SER A 689 20.90 -18.72 -46.22
CA SER A 689 22.26 -19.27 -46.21
C SER A 689 23.27 -18.27 -45.66
N PHE A 690 24.38 -18.74 -45.13
CA PHE A 690 25.55 -17.92 -44.82
C PHE A 690 26.84 -18.74 -44.89
N THR A 691 27.97 -18.07 -45.07
CA THR A 691 29.31 -18.67 -45.06
C THR A 691 30.08 -18.14 -43.86
N THR A 692 30.60 -19.04 -43.04
CA THR A 692 31.46 -18.68 -41.90
C THR A 692 32.79 -18.09 -42.35
N GLY A 693 33.33 -17.16 -41.57
CA GLY A 693 34.67 -16.62 -41.75
C GLY A 693 35.73 -17.43 -41.01
N GLU A 694 36.71 -16.70 -40.48
CA GLU A 694 37.66 -17.21 -39.48
C GLU A 694 36.98 -17.64 -38.18
N ILE A 695 37.68 -18.45 -37.39
CA ILE A 695 37.16 -18.96 -36.12
C ILE A 695 36.99 -17.83 -35.10
N SER A 696 35.79 -17.74 -34.51
CA SER A 696 35.40 -16.68 -33.56
C SER A 696 34.98 -17.22 -32.19
N GLU A 697 34.93 -18.55 -32.03
CA GLU A 697 34.68 -19.21 -30.76
C GLU A 697 36.01 -19.49 -30.04
N MET A 698 36.22 -18.84 -28.90
CA MET A 698 37.37 -19.12 -28.03
C MET A 698 37.27 -20.54 -27.44
N PRO A 699 38.38 -21.29 -27.30
CA PRO A 699 38.34 -22.64 -26.77
C PRO A 699 37.85 -22.70 -25.32
N SER A 700 37.18 -23.79 -24.95
CA SER A 700 36.83 -24.06 -23.55
C SER A 700 38.09 -24.29 -22.68
N SER A 701 38.00 -24.04 -21.37
CA SER A 701 39.12 -24.29 -20.46
C SER A 701 39.46 -25.80 -20.31
N PRO A 702 40.74 -26.19 -20.43
CA PRO A 702 41.16 -27.59 -20.29
C PRO A 702 41.07 -28.10 -18.85
N GLN A 703 40.75 -29.38 -18.68
CA GLN A 703 40.76 -30.05 -17.37
C GLN A 703 42.17 -30.59 -17.08
N LEU A 704 42.74 -30.21 -15.93
CA LEU A 704 44.09 -30.63 -15.57
C LEU A 704 44.12 -32.10 -15.13
N LEU A 705 45.16 -32.84 -15.51
CA LEU A 705 45.32 -34.28 -15.21
C LEU A 705 46.49 -34.53 -14.25
N ALA A 706 47.70 -34.12 -14.61
CA ALA A 706 48.91 -34.27 -13.81
C ALA A 706 49.78 -33.00 -13.84
N PRO A 707 50.52 -32.64 -12.76
CA PRO A 707 50.42 -33.18 -11.40
C PRO A 707 49.01 -33.13 -10.80
N SER A 708 48.71 -34.03 -9.87
CA SER A 708 47.51 -33.92 -9.04
C SER A 708 47.56 -32.64 -8.18
N HIS A 709 46.39 -32.13 -7.78
CA HIS A 709 46.34 -31.04 -6.82
C HIS A 709 46.90 -31.53 -5.48
N MET A 710 47.82 -30.77 -4.87
CA MET A 710 48.58 -31.14 -3.67
C MET A 710 49.39 -32.45 -3.82
N ALA A 711 49.97 -32.69 -5.00
CA ALA A 711 51.06 -33.64 -5.12
C ALA A 711 52.30 -33.13 -4.35
N GLU A 712 52.92 -34.00 -3.54
CA GLU A 712 54.08 -33.69 -2.71
C GLU A 712 55.28 -34.57 -3.09
N GLY A 713 56.49 -34.06 -2.85
CA GLY A 713 57.73 -34.82 -3.04
C GLY A 713 58.00 -35.21 -4.50
N LEU A 714 57.59 -34.39 -5.47
CA LEU A 714 57.79 -34.71 -6.88
C LEU A 714 59.24 -34.43 -7.33
N ASP A 715 59.91 -35.46 -7.84
CA ASP A 715 61.24 -35.36 -8.41
C ASP A 715 61.25 -34.59 -9.74
N LEU A 716 62.30 -33.79 -9.94
CA LEU A 716 62.52 -33.04 -11.18
C LEU A 716 63.07 -33.98 -12.27
N PRO A 717 62.61 -33.90 -13.54
CA PRO A 717 61.71 -32.89 -14.12
C PRO A 717 60.22 -33.25 -14.02
N ILE A 718 59.36 -32.22 -13.90
CA ILE A 718 57.91 -32.39 -13.70
C ILE A 718 57.19 -32.47 -15.05
N THR A 719 56.37 -33.50 -15.26
CA THR A 719 55.50 -33.60 -16.44
C THR A 719 54.07 -33.18 -16.13
N PHE A 720 53.60 -32.18 -16.87
CA PHE A 720 52.26 -31.63 -16.86
C PHE A 720 51.40 -32.30 -17.93
N MET A 721 50.13 -32.54 -17.64
CA MET A 721 49.15 -33.17 -18.54
C MET A 721 47.75 -32.57 -18.30
N TRP A 722 46.97 -32.42 -19.36
CA TRP A 722 45.57 -31.93 -19.31
C TRP A 722 44.72 -32.60 -20.40
N THR A 723 43.40 -32.38 -20.40
CA THR A 723 42.50 -32.85 -21.46
C THR A 723 42.59 -31.94 -22.68
N PRO A 724 42.46 -32.48 -23.91
CA PRO A 724 42.24 -31.64 -25.09
C PRO A 724 40.96 -30.82 -24.92
N SER A 725 40.97 -29.60 -25.45
CA SER A 725 39.81 -28.70 -25.47
C SER A 725 39.27 -28.58 -26.89
N PRO A 726 37.94 -28.65 -27.11
CA PRO A 726 37.35 -28.34 -28.40
C PRO A 726 37.84 -26.99 -28.95
N LEU A 727 38.08 -26.94 -30.26
CA LEU A 727 38.53 -25.76 -31.01
C LEU A 727 39.94 -25.24 -30.63
N ALA A 728 40.71 -25.92 -29.78
CA ALA A 728 42.05 -25.50 -29.39
C ALA A 728 43.15 -25.93 -30.38
N GLU A 729 44.03 -25.00 -30.73
CA GLU A 729 45.22 -25.19 -31.57
C GLU A 729 46.50 -25.23 -30.70
N HIS A 730 46.51 -24.42 -29.65
CA HIS A 730 47.61 -24.25 -28.71
C HIS A 730 47.11 -24.19 -27.26
N TYR A 731 48.02 -24.36 -26.31
CA TYR A 731 47.79 -24.26 -24.87
C TYR A 731 48.86 -23.36 -24.24
N ILE A 732 48.43 -22.50 -23.32
CA ILE A 732 49.31 -21.64 -22.52
C ILE A 732 49.39 -22.23 -21.11
N LEU A 733 50.49 -22.93 -20.83
CA LEU A 733 50.83 -23.43 -19.49
C LEU A 733 51.54 -22.32 -18.71
N GLN A 734 50.97 -21.93 -17.57
CA GLN A 734 51.61 -21.03 -16.61
C GLN A 734 51.98 -21.79 -15.34
N ILE A 735 53.17 -21.55 -14.81
CA ILE A 735 53.65 -22.09 -13.52
C ILE A 735 54.28 -20.95 -12.71
N CYS A 736 53.82 -20.71 -11.48
CA CYS A 736 54.27 -19.61 -10.61
C CYS A 736 54.38 -20.08 -9.15
N THR A 737 55.20 -19.43 -8.32
CA THR A 737 55.19 -19.67 -6.85
C THR A 737 54.08 -18.89 -6.11
N SER A 738 53.39 -17.97 -6.79
CA SER A 738 52.20 -17.27 -6.29
C SER A 738 50.91 -17.85 -6.89
N PRO A 739 49.82 -18.04 -6.10
CA PRO A 739 48.52 -18.45 -6.62
C PRO A 739 47.88 -17.42 -7.56
N TYR A 740 48.30 -16.16 -7.46
CA TYR A 740 47.81 -15.04 -8.28
C TYR A 740 48.60 -14.85 -9.57
N PHE A 741 49.69 -15.59 -9.78
CA PHE A 741 50.60 -15.49 -10.94
C PHE A 741 51.29 -14.12 -11.08
N GLU A 742 51.53 -13.43 -9.96
CA GLU A 742 52.06 -12.06 -9.87
C GLU A 742 53.60 -11.98 -9.74
N CYS A 743 54.29 -13.11 -9.56
CA CYS A 743 55.75 -13.15 -9.41
C CYS A 743 56.39 -14.04 -10.49
N HIS A 744 57.58 -14.61 -10.22
CA HIS A 744 58.37 -15.37 -11.21
C HIS A 744 57.53 -16.52 -11.81
N THR A 745 57.13 -16.35 -13.08
CA THR A 745 56.17 -17.21 -13.76
C THR A 745 56.79 -17.77 -15.03
N TYR A 746 56.92 -19.09 -15.09
CA TYR A 746 57.24 -19.80 -16.31
C TYR A 746 55.99 -19.85 -17.20
N ASN A 747 56.14 -19.47 -18.46
CA ASN A 747 55.06 -19.40 -19.44
C ASN A 747 55.47 -20.18 -20.69
N TYR A 748 54.69 -21.19 -21.07
CA TYR A 748 54.99 -22.05 -22.22
C TYR A 748 53.77 -22.12 -23.15
N GLU A 749 54.00 -21.93 -24.46
CA GLU A 749 53.00 -22.14 -25.50
C GLU A 749 53.25 -23.50 -26.19
N ILE A 750 52.25 -24.38 -26.14
CA ILE A 750 52.41 -25.83 -26.33
C ILE A 750 51.27 -26.34 -27.22
N THR A 751 51.55 -27.17 -28.23
CA THR A 751 50.52 -27.80 -29.09
C THR A 751 49.97 -29.12 -28.53
N ASN A 752 50.79 -29.87 -27.79
CA ASN A 752 50.39 -31.14 -27.17
C ASN A 752 49.63 -30.91 -25.85
N THR A 753 48.88 -31.92 -25.41
CA THR A 753 48.20 -31.91 -24.09
C THR A 753 49.09 -32.38 -22.93
N GLN A 754 50.40 -32.41 -23.13
CA GLN A 754 51.42 -32.73 -22.12
C GLN A 754 52.74 -31.99 -22.38
N PHE A 755 53.48 -31.67 -21.33
CA PHE A 755 54.78 -30.97 -21.39
C PHE A 755 55.64 -31.23 -20.15
N THR A 756 56.96 -31.32 -20.30
CA THR A 756 57.90 -31.64 -19.21
C THR A 756 58.83 -30.46 -18.92
N VAL A 757 58.88 -30.01 -17.66
CA VAL A 757 59.64 -28.84 -17.23
C VAL A 757 60.83 -29.25 -16.36
N HIS A 758 62.02 -28.82 -16.77
CA HIS A 758 63.31 -29.19 -16.18
C HIS A 758 63.92 -28.13 -15.25
N GLU A 759 63.34 -26.92 -15.22
CA GLU A 759 63.96 -25.70 -14.64
C GLU A 759 63.28 -25.19 -13.36
N LEU A 760 62.26 -25.91 -12.88
CA LEU A 760 61.64 -25.67 -11.57
C LEU A 760 62.64 -25.95 -10.45
N GLN A 761 62.56 -25.16 -9.38
CA GLN A 761 63.47 -25.30 -8.24
C GLN A 761 62.95 -26.35 -7.24
N PRO A 762 63.84 -27.14 -6.61
CA PRO A 762 63.48 -28.11 -5.58
C PRO A 762 63.07 -27.43 -4.26
N TYR A 763 62.33 -28.13 -3.39
CA TYR A 763 61.64 -27.60 -2.19
C TYR A 763 60.55 -26.53 -2.40
N TYR A 764 60.26 -26.07 -3.62
CA TYR A 764 59.27 -25.02 -3.86
C TYR A 764 57.85 -25.56 -4.06
N MET A 765 56.88 -24.84 -3.50
CA MET A 765 55.47 -24.97 -3.88
C MET A 765 55.24 -24.18 -5.17
N TYR A 766 54.69 -24.84 -6.19
CA TYR A 766 54.31 -24.22 -7.45
C TYR A 766 52.81 -24.36 -7.68
N TYR A 767 52.20 -23.27 -8.14
CA TYR A 767 50.86 -23.20 -8.70
C TYR A 767 50.94 -23.26 -10.22
N TRP A 768 50.01 -23.96 -10.86
CA TRP A 768 49.93 -24.05 -12.31
C TRP A 768 48.50 -24.05 -12.82
N ARG A 769 48.33 -23.54 -14.04
CA ARG A 769 47.07 -23.47 -14.79
C ARG A 769 47.34 -23.51 -16.29
N VAL A 770 46.35 -23.94 -17.07
CA VAL A 770 46.44 -24.00 -18.53
C VAL A 770 45.23 -23.31 -19.16
N ALA A 771 45.47 -22.38 -20.08
CA ALA A 771 44.44 -21.88 -20.99
C ALA A 771 44.59 -22.56 -22.36
N ALA A 772 43.49 -22.68 -23.10
CA ALA A 772 43.50 -23.12 -24.48
C ALA A 772 43.38 -21.90 -25.43
N ARG A 773 44.02 -21.96 -26.60
CA ARG A 773 44.14 -20.87 -27.57
C ARG A 773 43.84 -21.37 -28.98
N ASN A 774 43.21 -20.51 -29.77
CA ASN A 774 43.13 -20.60 -31.23
C ASN A 774 43.22 -19.19 -31.86
N ALA A 775 42.97 -19.06 -33.16
CA ALA A 775 42.94 -17.76 -33.85
C ALA A 775 41.87 -16.77 -33.29
N ALA A 776 40.79 -17.24 -32.65
CA ALA A 776 39.80 -16.37 -31.99
C ALA A 776 40.35 -15.72 -30.70
N GLY A 777 41.41 -16.29 -30.11
CA GLY A 777 42.06 -15.78 -28.91
C GLY A 777 42.37 -16.87 -27.87
N VAL A 778 42.57 -16.42 -26.63
CA VAL A 778 42.87 -17.27 -25.48
C VAL A 778 41.60 -17.43 -24.65
N GLY A 779 41.11 -18.65 -24.52
CA GLY A 779 39.97 -18.99 -23.65
C GLY A 779 40.34 -18.93 -22.16
N TYR A 780 39.35 -19.15 -21.30
CA TYR A 780 39.57 -19.12 -19.85
C TYR A 780 40.65 -20.13 -19.41
N PHE A 781 41.45 -19.72 -18.43
CA PHE A 781 42.35 -20.65 -17.75
C PHE A 781 41.56 -21.74 -17.00
N SER A 782 42.16 -22.92 -16.91
CA SER A 782 41.74 -23.99 -16.01
C SER A 782 41.67 -23.51 -14.56
N GLN A 783 41.00 -24.30 -13.72
CA GLN A 783 41.22 -24.22 -12.26
C GLN A 783 42.71 -24.36 -11.95
N ILE A 784 43.16 -23.64 -10.92
CA ILE A 784 44.57 -23.63 -10.50
C ILE A 784 44.86 -24.90 -9.68
N ARG A 785 45.94 -25.60 -10.00
CA ARG A 785 46.50 -26.67 -9.17
C ARG A 785 47.79 -26.22 -8.50
N ARG A 786 48.14 -26.88 -7.40
CA ARG A 786 49.45 -26.73 -6.75
C ARG A 786 50.14 -28.08 -6.52
N PHE A 787 51.45 -28.08 -6.45
CA PHE A 787 52.29 -29.22 -6.09
C PHE A 787 53.59 -28.75 -5.42
N TYR A 788 54.34 -29.68 -4.83
CA TYR A 788 55.62 -29.43 -4.16
C TYR A 788 56.72 -30.30 -4.78
N THR A 789 57.87 -29.70 -5.09
CA THR A 789 59.06 -30.40 -5.60
C THR A 789 59.87 -31.02 -4.47
N SER A 790 60.56 -32.14 -4.75
CA SER A 790 61.43 -32.83 -3.80
C SER A 790 62.75 -32.08 -3.52
N SER A 791 63.67 -32.73 -2.82
CA SER A 791 64.93 -32.17 -2.29
C SER A 791 66.08 -32.19 -3.31
N PRO A 792 66.97 -31.17 -3.36
CA PRO A 792 68.32 -31.33 -3.87
C PRO A 792 69.24 -31.88 -2.76
N SER A 793 70.23 -32.69 -3.13
CA SER A 793 71.31 -33.07 -2.22
C SER A 793 72.17 -31.85 -1.84
N ASP A 794 72.05 -31.41 -0.58
CA ASP A 794 72.91 -30.52 0.22
C ASP A 794 73.57 -29.29 -0.43
N SER A 795 73.18 -28.07 0.02
CA SER A 795 74.07 -27.15 0.77
C SER A 795 73.38 -25.87 1.31
N ASP A 796 73.57 -25.62 2.61
CA ASP A 796 73.55 -24.37 3.42
C ASP A 796 72.56 -23.21 3.17
N ASP A 797 71.54 -23.16 4.06
CA ASP A 797 71.27 -22.14 5.11
C ASP A 797 71.12 -20.63 4.81
N HIS A 798 70.05 -20.01 5.35
CA HIS A 798 70.13 -18.85 6.28
C HIS A 798 68.74 -18.32 6.80
N LEU A 799 68.48 -18.55 8.09
CA LEU A 799 67.79 -17.70 9.09
C LEU A 799 66.29 -17.26 8.96
N GLU A 800 65.56 -17.34 10.08
CA GLU A 800 64.11 -17.10 10.22
C GLU A 800 63.72 -15.74 10.89
N VAL A 801 62.41 -15.41 10.86
CA VAL A 801 61.78 -14.30 11.62
C VAL A 801 60.62 -14.81 12.49
N ILE A 802 60.57 -14.40 13.76
CA ILE A 802 59.65 -14.94 14.79
C ILE A 802 58.30 -14.20 14.81
N SER A 803 57.18 -14.95 14.87
CA SER A 803 55.80 -14.45 14.99
C SER A 803 55.18 -14.70 16.38
N ILE A 804 53.91 -14.30 16.59
CA ILE A 804 53.12 -14.53 17.81
C ILE A 804 51.66 -14.95 17.51
N ASN A 805 51.02 -15.66 18.44
CA ASN A 805 49.59 -15.98 18.38
C ASN A 805 48.73 -14.72 18.66
N LYS A 806 47.70 -14.46 17.84
CA LYS A 806 46.71 -13.37 18.03
C LYS A 806 45.48 -13.54 17.14
N LEU A 807 44.27 -13.37 17.67
CA LEU A 807 43.03 -13.27 16.87
C LEU A 807 42.64 -11.79 16.66
N ALA A 808 42.24 -11.41 15.44
CA ALA A 808 41.78 -10.06 15.13
C ALA A 808 40.26 -9.89 15.31
N ALA A 809 39.80 -8.63 15.33
CA ALA A 809 38.39 -8.33 15.06
C ALA A 809 38.04 -8.73 13.62
N ASN A 810 36.84 -9.26 13.39
CA ASN A 810 36.33 -9.55 12.06
C ASN A 810 35.81 -8.26 11.39
N TYR A 811 35.86 -8.22 10.06
CA TYR A 811 35.38 -7.08 9.27
C TYR A 811 34.69 -7.54 7.98
N PRO A 812 33.53 -6.96 7.60
CA PRO A 812 32.73 -6.01 8.38
C PRO A 812 32.12 -6.65 9.65
N ASN A 813 31.65 -5.83 10.58
CA ASN A 813 30.93 -6.25 11.79
C ASN A 813 30.09 -5.06 12.33
N PRO A 814 28.74 -5.07 12.23
CA PRO A 814 27.89 -6.15 11.72
C PRO A 814 28.13 -6.49 10.25
N PHE A 815 27.67 -7.66 9.80
CA PHE A 815 27.90 -8.14 8.44
C PHE A 815 26.68 -8.84 7.84
N ASN A 816 26.59 -8.83 6.51
CA ASN A 816 25.56 -9.51 5.72
C ASN A 816 26.09 -9.80 4.30
N PRO A 817 26.08 -11.04 3.80
CA PRO A 817 26.02 -12.31 4.54
C PRO A 817 27.40 -12.75 5.08
N SER A 818 28.51 -12.13 4.64
CA SER A 818 29.88 -12.61 4.90
C SER A 818 30.80 -11.64 5.64
N THR A 819 31.80 -12.17 6.36
CA THR A 819 32.82 -11.42 7.11
C THR A 819 34.18 -12.13 7.12
N THR A 820 35.28 -11.38 7.17
CA THR A 820 36.65 -11.91 7.22
C THR A 820 37.21 -11.86 8.63
N ILE A 821 37.71 -13.01 9.12
CA ILE A 821 38.39 -13.19 10.40
C ILE A 821 39.90 -13.38 10.14
N SER A 822 40.72 -12.42 10.56
CA SER A 822 42.18 -12.50 10.47
C SER A 822 42.80 -13.03 11.77
N LEU A 823 43.88 -13.80 11.69
CA LEU A 823 44.66 -14.24 12.85
C LEU A 823 46.13 -14.47 12.52
N ASN A 824 46.98 -14.40 13.54
CA ASN A 824 48.39 -14.77 13.48
C ASN A 824 48.66 -15.96 14.40
N VAL A 825 49.66 -16.77 14.05
CA VAL A 825 50.23 -17.81 14.90
C VAL A 825 51.73 -17.59 15.10
N LYS A 826 52.25 -18.07 16.24
CA LYS A 826 53.66 -18.09 16.59
C LYS A 826 54.45 -19.15 15.84
N ASP A 827 53.79 -20.26 15.54
CA ASP A 827 54.40 -21.55 15.26
C ASP A 827 53.41 -22.35 14.38
N THR A 828 53.78 -22.62 13.13
CA THR A 828 52.94 -23.38 12.18
C THR A 828 52.98 -24.90 12.43
N SER A 829 53.92 -25.39 13.25
CA SER A 829 54.01 -26.82 13.60
C SER A 829 52.99 -27.26 14.66
N ARG A 830 52.28 -26.30 15.28
CA ARG A 830 51.25 -26.56 16.30
C ARG A 830 49.83 -26.53 15.70
N PRO A 831 48.94 -27.46 16.09
CA PRO A 831 47.55 -27.44 15.64
C PRO A 831 46.81 -26.15 16.00
N LEU A 832 46.07 -25.63 15.02
CA LEU A 832 45.12 -24.54 15.14
C LEU A 832 43.70 -25.07 14.89
N GLU A 833 42.73 -24.61 15.67
CA GLU A 833 41.31 -24.62 15.33
C GLU A 833 40.78 -23.18 15.30
N LEU A 834 39.99 -22.85 14.27
CA LEU A 834 39.15 -21.65 14.21
C LEU A 834 37.70 -22.09 13.97
N SER A 835 36.84 -21.85 14.96
CA SER A 835 35.47 -22.37 14.97
C SER A 835 34.44 -21.32 15.37
N ILE A 836 33.25 -21.39 14.76
CA ILE A 836 32.11 -20.51 14.99
C ILE A 836 31.07 -21.20 15.85
N PHE A 837 30.50 -20.48 16.82
CA PHE A 837 29.55 -20.97 17.79
C PHE A 837 28.33 -20.05 17.88
N ASN A 838 27.15 -20.64 18.09
CA ASN A 838 25.94 -19.89 18.43
C ASN A 838 25.94 -19.45 19.91
N LEU A 839 24.98 -18.62 20.33
CA LEU A 839 24.86 -18.17 21.73
C LEU A 839 24.60 -19.30 22.74
N LYS A 840 24.16 -20.48 22.30
CA LYS A 840 24.02 -21.69 23.14
C LYS A 840 25.35 -22.46 23.30
N GLY A 841 26.45 -21.94 22.77
CA GLY A 841 27.78 -22.56 22.84
C GLY A 841 27.96 -23.77 21.92
N GLN A 842 27.01 -24.05 21.03
CA GLN A 842 27.11 -25.13 20.05
C GLN A 842 27.95 -24.64 18.87
N ARG A 843 28.94 -25.44 18.42
CA ARG A 843 29.70 -25.15 17.20
C ARG A 843 28.77 -25.29 16.00
N VAL A 844 28.69 -24.25 15.17
CA VAL A 844 27.88 -24.23 13.95
C VAL A 844 28.73 -24.34 12.69
N ARG A 845 29.97 -23.84 12.70
CA ARG A 845 30.91 -23.91 11.57
C ARG A 845 32.34 -24.11 12.07
N THR A 846 33.15 -24.87 11.34
CA THR A 846 34.58 -25.07 11.56
C THR A 846 35.32 -24.43 10.38
N LEU A 847 35.93 -23.26 10.58
CA LEU A 847 36.63 -22.54 9.50
C LEU A 847 38.03 -23.09 9.23
N HIS A 848 38.70 -23.59 10.28
CA HIS A 848 39.99 -24.26 10.19
C HIS A 848 40.14 -25.28 11.31
N ARG A 849 40.75 -26.44 11.02
CA ARG A 849 41.20 -27.41 12.02
C ARG A 849 42.39 -28.20 11.45
N GLY A 850 43.59 -27.91 11.93
CA GLY A 850 44.83 -28.52 11.45
C GLY A 850 46.04 -27.61 11.68
N LEU A 851 47.19 -27.95 11.11
CA LEU A 851 48.36 -27.06 11.15
C LEU A 851 48.06 -25.75 10.37
N PRO A 852 48.47 -24.58 10.89
CA PRO A 852 48.48 -23.32 10.15
C PRO A 852 49.27 -23.41 8.85
N SER A 853 48.72 -22.89 7.74
CA SER A 853 49.46 -22.77 6.48
C SER A 853 50.52 -21.67 6.48
N SER A 854 50.41 -20.70 7.39
CA SER A 854 51.28 -19.53 7.48
C SER A 854 51.18 -18.85 8.85
N LEU A 855 52.18 -18.04 9.20
CA LEU A 855 52.25 -17.31 10.48
C LEU A 855 51.20 -16.18 10.61
N ALA A 856 50.58 -15.78 9.50
CA ALA A 856 49.39 -14.94 9.44
C ALA A 856 48.41 -15.52 8.41
N MET A 857 47.12 -15.50 8.71
CA MET A 857 46.03 -16.12 7.92
C MET A 857 44.74 -15.31 8.01
N GLN A 858 43.86 -15.50 7.03
CA GLN A 858 42.51 -14.92 7.01
C GLN A 858 41.51 -15.99 6.59
N PHE A 859 40.33 -15.99 7.21
CA PHE A 859 39.26 -16.94 6.96
C PHE A 859 37.94 -16.18 6.76
N VAL A 860 37.24 -16.45 5.66
CA VAL A 860 35.91 -15.89 5.42
C VAL A 860 34.86 -16.80 6.04
N TRP A 861 33.89 -16.21 6.73
CA TRP A 861 32.62 -16.87 7.05
C TRP A 861 31.49 -16.22 6.25
N ASP A 862 30.56 -17.04 5.79
CA ASP A 862 29.47 -16.76 4.86
C ASP A 862 28.08 -16.77 5.53
N GLY A 863 28.03 -16.90 6.86
CA GLY A 863 26.80 -17.05 7.62
C GLY A 863 26.18 -18.45 7.55
N CYS A 864 26.87 -19.44 6.99
CA CYS A 864 26.38 -20.83 6.88
C CYS A 864 26.97 -21.76 7.96
N ASP A 865 26.29 -22.87 8.23
CA ASP A 865 26.75 -23.94 9.12
C ASP A 865 27.73 -24.91 8.41
N ASP A 866 28.26 -25.91 9.12
CA ASP A 866 29.17 -26.95 8.57
C ASP A 866 28.56 -27.78 7.42
N HIS A 867 27.23 -27.77 7.24
CA HIS A 867 26.51 -28.43 6.14
C HIS A 867 26.18 -27.48 4.97
N GLY A 868 26.47 -26.18 5.10
CA GLY A 868 26.13 -25.16 4.10
C GLY A 868 24.72 -24.57 4.24
N ALA A 869 24.01 -24.83 5.35
CA ALA A 869 22.71 -24.22 5.61
C ALA A 869 22.88 -22.79 6.16
N ALA A 870 22.21 -21.81 5.53
CA ALA A 870 22.28 -20.41 5.92
C ALA A 870 21.60 -20.17 7.29
N LEU A 871 22.37 -19.70 8.27
CA LEU A 871 21.91 -19.49 9.65
C LEU A 871 21.05 -18.22 9.78
N SER A 872 20.44 -18.02 10.94
CA SER A 872 19.62 -16.84 11.27
C SER A 872 20.47 -15.60 11.57
N SER A 873 19.92 -14.40 11.29
CA SER A 873 20.46 -13.15 11.81
C SER A 873 20.59 -13.21 13.34
N GLY A 874 21.67 -12.65 13.90
CA GLY A 874 21.94 -12.72 15.33
C GLY A 874 23.43 -12.67 15.67
N MET A 875 23.73 -12.76 16.97
CA MET A 875 25.10 -12.71 17.47
C MET A 875 25.75 -14.10 17.51
N TYR A 876 26.98 -14.19 17.00
CA TYR A 876 27.78 -15.40 16.96
C TYR A 876 29.15 -15.16 17.60
N LEU A 877 29.79 -16.24 18.06
CA LEU A 877 31.12 -16.21 18.65
C LEU A 877 32.10 -16.95 17.74
N TYR A 878 33.30 -16.42 17.52
CA TYR A 878 34.38 -17.12 16.83
C TYR A 878 35.57 -17.31 17.79
N ARG A 879 36.11 -18.53 17.83
CA ARG A 879 37.19 -18.94 18.73
C ARG A 879 38.36 -19.50 17.96
N MET A 880 39.53 -18.92 18.22
CA MET A 880 40.84 -19.44 17.87
C MET A 880 41.37 -20.30 19.02
N GLN A 881 41.95 -21.46 18.71
CA GLN A 881 42.76 -22.26 19.62
C GLN A 881 44.04 -22.73 18.91
N ALA A 882 45.21 -22.26 19.33
CA ALA A 882 46.52 -22.62 18.78
C ALA A 882 47.40 -23.25 19.86
N GLY A 883 47.38 -24.58 19.94
CA GLY A 883 47.88 -25.31 21.11
C GLY A 883 47.16 -24.87 22.41
N ASP A 884 47.95 -24.39 23.38
CA ASP A 884 47.48 -23.93 24.69
C ASP A 884 46.83 -22.53 24.66
N TYR A 885 47.00 -21.78 23.57
CA TYR A 885 46.49 -20.42 23.42
C TYR A 885 45.05 -20.43 22.89
N VAL A 886 44.12 -19.80 23.61
CA VAL A 886 42.71 -19.66 23.20
C VAL A 886 42.28 -18.20 23.25
N GLU A 887 41.71 -17.68 22.16
CA GLU A 887 41.06 -16.36 22.11
C GLU A 887 39.65 -16.51 21.51
N THR A 888 38.65 -15.82 22.05
CA THR A 888 37.26 -15.83 21.55
C THR A 888 36.74 -14.41 21.39
N ARG A 889 36.06 -14.13 20.29
CA ARG A 889 35.48 -12.82 19.95
C ARG A 889 34.04 -12.97 19.47
N LYS A 890 33.31 -11.85 19.39
CA LYS A 890 31.89 -11.79 19.01
C LYS A 890 31.68 -11.03 17.70
N MET A 891 30.66 -11.42 16.94
CA MET A 891 30.24 -10.80 15.69
C MET A 891 28.72 -10.80 15.56
N LEU A 892 28.16 -9.84 14.84
CA LEU A 892 26.72 -9.70 14.61
C LEU A 892 26.41 -9.90 13.12
N MET A 893 25.66 -10.96 12.81
CA MET A 893 25.12 -11.22 11.49
C MET A 893 23.76 -10.52 11.35
N LEU A 894 23.59 -9.77 10.26
CA LEU A 894 22.30 -9.28 9.79
C LEU A 894 21.91 -10.06 8.51
N LYS A 895 20.63 -10.02 8.17
CA LYS A 895 20.10 -10.40 6.84
C LYS A 895 19.33 -9.21 6.30
#